data_AF-A0A3N4N861-F1
#
_entry.id   AF-A0A3N4N861-F1
#
_cell.length_a   1.000
_cell.length_b   1.000
_cell.length_c   1.000
_cell.angle_alpha   90.00
_cell.angle_beta   90.00
_cell.angle_gamma   90.00
#
_symmetry.space_group_name_H-M   'P 1'
#
loop_
_entity.id
_entity.type
_entity.pdbx_description
1 polymer ?
#
loop_
_entity_poly.entity_id
_entity_poly.type
_entity_poly.pdbx_seq_one_letter_code
_entity_poly.pdbx_strand_id
1 'polypeptide(L)'
;MNFPTKHIPINKIEKIWIAKTIFFIEGLAYLQGYDAPDYRYLHKHIKFRNLLNDCEAEFELGTVPKRELANQPHNGKNYNYTAAGTATIGFKGIDIGFLNDGIYEIQISVSPDKNVRNYTGLVMASVNLDKHTADDFFECRLFEESGKVYLAKKDIFGSNAPANSHISIENSWTKGTVFHVEGEFIVPDAPLSNFTQGKYYLIAQKLITQRQYVFELGQVRKNNLGFKIGNPTSDYNASYFATLGLKGIETYQFELGIYDLYVSLAYGNKIFTEKLDKQLKVENRNACILINTGKPIQSMTEDFSKDSREIQRLAELANQQKNWEKAAAYSIQLQKMKPDMWQGYWWAGQAYKNLKQYDKAEAQFQLMTEKLPHLHHGLEGMVNVAQQQGRWEEVISRSYKFRERFPDLWHSYWWAGHAYKNLSLYEEARNEFKMLQKLSPKSHRGLEGLVNVYQYEQDWKSAAIFAEKLFQAFPNLPVSYALQITSLKGDNQIDKAIQYGHEFADKFPDLELAHRYLAVTMCQNFDFDTAYPYYETYCNRFGKDKNNEHHVIYLKQSLGLYEDVLAYHKQNLPNPSSNSPYASLAQLAKISQCLNNYDETIKYWNLYREKWIKSENTVTAALRNSTTDNKPLNILIHEKLSQNLNKEAKDLFVSGRSKLAEIDALRFSSWFDYLDKKQFDTENSSPIVKDTIQSLWIGKDLGIVQQLCLASYLYHGHEVHLYTYQDLKNIPKGVIVKDGNEILPEKDIFYSHGSPAHFSDWFRWKMIAMKSGYWVDMDEICLKPFDFTKEDYVFGYEGHAVANAVLKFPAHHHLVELMEFMSQNPNQILPWDTVQDIERKQKRIEKGLGREHTLWGESSGPTGLTKALLYFNLDKFAKPYYYFYGLNAIQTRRMLLDQNFDERNLSNNMYAMHVWNNTFRKTDLYQQGKKVNNSILQHLTDKYQDFM
;
A
#
# COMPACT_ATOMS: atom_id res chain seq x y z
N MET A 1 20.84 60.11 46.29
CA MET A 1 21.46 58.80 45.96
C MET A 1 20.35 57.78 45.84
N ASN A 2 19.87 57.50 44.63
CA ASN A 2 18.90 56.42 44.41
C ASN A 2 19.70 55.13 44.24
N PHE A 3 19.73 54.30 45.28
CA PHE A 3 20.20 52.92 45.14
C PHE A 3 19.34 52.23 44.06
N PRO A 4 19.93 51.50 43.10
CA PRO A 4 19.15 50.71 42.16
C PRO A 4 18.34 49.69 42.96
N THR A 5 17.02 49.78 42.90
CA THR A 5 16.13 48.77 43.48
C THR A 5 16.42 47.45 42.78
N LYS A 6 17.17 46.58 43.46
CA LYS A 6 17.52 45.26 42.95
C LYS A 6 16.24 44.41 42.96
N HIS A 7 15.57 44.35 41.82
CA HIS A 7 14.38 43.52 41.67
C HIS A 7 14.74 42.05 41.93
N ILE A 8 13.93 41.38 42.75
CA ILE A 8 14.17 39.99 43.16
C ILE A 8 13.41 39.07 42.20
N PRO A 9 14.08 38.18 41.44
CA PRO A 9 13.39 37.21 40.61
C PRO A 9 12.64 36.20 41.48
N ILE A 10 11.36 36.00 41.17
CA ILE A 10 10.48 34.99 41.75
C ILE A 10 10.19 33.96 40.67
N ASN A 11 10.53 32.69 40.92
CA ASN A 11 10.36 31.59 39.97
C ASN A 11 9.70 30.35 40.63
N LYS A 12 8.51 30.53 41.21
CA LYS A 12 7.75 29.46 41.86
C LYS A 12 7.01 28.61 40.82
N ILE A 13 7.52 27.42 40.55
CA ILE A 13 6.96 26.54 39.51
C ILE A 13 5.99 25.53 40.12
N GLU A 14 4.77 25.52 39.62
CA GLU A 14 3.69 24.67 40.13
C GLU A 14 3.77 23.26 39.54
N LYS A 15 4.10 23.16 38.25
CA LYS A 15 4.07 21.89 37.53
C LYS A 15 5.13 21.85 36.45
N ILE A 16 5.85 20.74 36.41
CA ILE A 16 6.65 20.32 35.25
C ILE A 16 6.33 18.86 34.94
N TRP A 17 6.36 18.51 33.66
CA TRP A 17 6.22 17.14 33.19
C TRP A 17 6.81 16.99 31.79
N ILE A 18 7.05 15.74 31.40
CA ILE A 18 7.45 15.38 30.04
C ILE A 18 6.40 14.43 29.49
N ALA A 19 6.03 14.61 28.23
CA ALA A 19 5.25 13.65 27.46
C ALA A 19 6.08 13.22 26.25
N LYS A 20 6.57 11.97 26.26
CA LYS A 20 7.58 11.47 25.30
C LYS A 20 8.85 12.32 25.35
N THR A 21 9.10 13.14 24.34
CA THR A 21 10.26 14.07 24.28
C THR A 21 9.88 15.53 24.52
N ILE A 22 8.62 15.82 24.88
CA ILE A 22 8.15 17.20 25.00
C ILE A 22 8.08 17.60 26.47
N PHE A 23 8.91 18.56 26.87
CA PHE A 23 8.96 19.15 28.20
C PHE A 23 7.92 20.28 28.34
N PHE A 24 7.24 20.30 29.48
CA PHE A 24 6.27 21.33 29.85
C PHE A 24 6.58 21.91 31.22
N ILE A 25 6.27 23.20 31.37
CA ILE A 25 6.41 23.97 32.60
C ILE A 25 5.22 24.90 32.76
N GLU A 26 4.71 25.02 33.98
CA GLU A 26 3.67 25.96 34.38
C GLU A 26 3.93 26.49 35.80
N GLY A 27 3.73 27.78 36.01
CA GLY A 27 3.87 28.40 37.34
C GLY A 27 4.01 29.92 37.28
N LEU A 28 4.78 30.49 38.21
CA LEU A 28 5.05 31.92 38.31
C LEU A 28 6.53 32.22 38.01
N ALA A 29 6.78 33.19 37.14
CA ALA A 29 8.09 33.77 36.88
C ALA A 29 7.96 35.28 36.67
N TYR A 30 8.38 36.08 37.65
CA TYR A 30 8.28 37.55 37.64
C TYR A 30 9.34 38.22 38.52
N LEU A 31 9.39 39.56 38.48
CA LEU A 31 10.29 40.37 39.29
C LEU A 31 9.52 41.06 40.42
N GLN A 32 9.85 40.75 41.67
CA GLN A 32 9.25 41.42 42.82
C GLN A 32 9.71 42.89 42.88
N GLY A 33 8.75 43.79 43.08
CA GLY A 33 8.95 45.23 43.07
C GLY A 33 9.00 45.86 41.67
N TYR A 34 8.49 45.18 40.64
CA TYR A 34 8.45 45.67 39.24
C TYR A 34 7.06 45.50 38.63
N ASP A 35 6.48 46.59 38.08
CA ASP A 35 5.18 46.56 37.43
C ASP A 35 5.23 45.89 36.06
N ALA A 36 4.44 44.82 35.89
CA ALA A 36 4.30 44.07 34.66
C ALA A 36 2.82 43.75 34.39
N PRO A 37 2.05 44.72 33.84
CA PRO A 37 0.62 44.55 33.58
C PRO A 37 0.31 43.59 32.42
N ASP A 38 1.27 43.38 31.51
CA ASP A 38 1.12 42.46 30.38
C ASP A 38 2.46 41.86 29.93
N TYR A 39 2.40 40.98 28.94
CA TYR A 39 3.52 40.16 28.47
C TYR A 39 4.71 40.98 27.92
N ARG A 40 4.53 42.26 27.56
CA ARG A 40 5.59 43.09 26.97
C ARG A 40 6.65 43.54 27.98
N TYR A 41 6.36 43.39 29.27
CA TYR A 41 7.19 43.92 30.36
C TYR A 41 8.17 42.90 30.95
N LEU A 42 8.00 41.61 30.66
CA LEU A 42 8.83 40.53 31.19
C LEU A 42 9.18 39.54 30.08
N HIS A 43 10.47 39.30 29.91
CA HIS A 43 11.03 38.29 29.04
C HIS A 43 11.49 37.10 29.87
N LYS A 44 10.96 35.91 29.56
CA LYS A 44 11.14 34.70 30.35
C LYS A 44 11.82 33.64 29.51
N HIS A 45 12.87 33.04 30.06
CA HIS A 45 13.65 32.03 29.36
C HIS A 45 13.94 30.87 30.29
N ILE A 46 13.96 29.66 29.74
CA ILE A 46 14.40 28.45 30.43
C ILE A 46 15.70 27.97 29.78
N LYS A 47 16.58 27.38 30.59
CA LYS A 47 17.86 26.84 30.15
C LYS A 47 18.10 25.47 30.74
N PHE A 48 18.57 24.55 29.92
CA PHE A 48 19.07 23.23 30.31
C PHE A 48 20.59 23.26 30.22
N ARG A 49 21.28 23.23 31.37
CA ARG A 49 22.76 23.19 31.43
C ARG A 49 23.25 21.80 31.75
N ASN A 50 23.95 21.17 30.82
CA ASN A 50 24.54 19.84 31.02
C ASN A 50 25.68 19.92 32.04
N LEU A 51 25.62 19.12 33.09
CA LEU A 51 26.60 19.15 34.19
C LEU A 51 27.94 18.49 33.85
N LEU A 52 28.02 17.71 32.77
CA LEU A 52 29.25 16.99 32.38
C LEU A 52 30.14 17.82 31.44
N ASN A 53 29.54 18.56 30.52
CA ASN A 53 30.25 19.27 29.45
C ASN A 53 29.89 20.75 29.33
N ASP A 54 29.05 21.27 30.24
CA ASP A 54 28.57 22.65 30.24
C ASP A 54 27.85 23.09 28.95
N CYS A 55 27.39 22.16 28.11
CA CYS A 55 26.53 22.49 26.97
C CYS A 55 25.18 23.05 27.46
N GLU A 56 24.71 24.12 26.82
CA GLU A 56 23.49 24.82 27.20
C GLU A 56 22.47 24.82 26.05
N ALA A 57 21.20 24.59 26.38
CA ALA A 57 20.07 24.79 25.48
C ALA A 57 19.07 25.76 26.11
N GLU A 58 18.77 26.86 25.42
CA GLU A 58 17.91 27.96 25.89
C GLU A 58 16.64 28.09 25.06
N PHE A 59 15.51 28.35 25.72
CA PHE A 59 14.21 28.56 25.08
C PHE A 59 13.42 29.69 25.73
N GLU A 60 12.62 30.39 24.93
CA GLU A 60 11.65 31.35 25.43
C GLU A 60 10.44 30.67 26.09
N LEU A 61 9.92 31.31 27.15
CA LEU A 61 8.68 30.93 27.82
C LEU A 61 7.60 31.98 27.56
N GLY A 62 6.35 31.52 27.46
CA GLY A 62 5.17 32.35 27.32
C GLY A 62 4.68 32.92 28.65
N THR A 63 3.91 34.00 28.57
CA THR A 63 3.25 34.62 29.73
C THR A 63 1.79 34.21 29.82
N VAL A 64 1.38 33.72 30.99
CA VAL A 64 -0.02 33.40 31.33
C VAL A 64 -0.54 34.50 32.27
N PRO A 65 -1.56 35.30 31.88
CA PRO A 65 -2.07 36.36 32.73
C PRO A 65 -2.64 35.85 34.06
N LYS A 66 -2.22 36.46 35.18
CA LYS A 66 -2.66 36.20 36.56
C LYS A 66 -3.32 37.45 37.13
N ARG A 67 -4.56 37.73 36.75
CA ARG A 67 -5.29 38.97 37.10
C ARG A 67 -5.46 39.16 38.61
N GLU A 68 -5.49 38.07 39.35
CA GLU A 68 -5.49 38.03 40.81
C GLU A 68 -4.22 38.65 41.43
N LEU A 69 -3.13 38.77 40.66
CA LEU A 69 -1.88 39.38 41.07
C LEU A 69 -1.73 40.84 40.60
N ALA A 70 -2.79 41.49 40.11
CA ALA A 70 -2.75 42.85 39.58
C ALA A 70 -2.51 43.95 40.64
N ASN A 71 -2.64 43.65 41.93
CA ASN A 71 -2.50 44.61 43.03
C ASN A 71 -1.89 43.93 44.27
N GLN A 72 -0.56 43.78 44.30
CA GLN A 72 0.16 43.07 45.36
C GLN A 72 1.06 44.02 46.17
N PRO A 73 0.94 44.07 47.51
CA PRO A 73 1.74 44.96 48.35
C PRO A 73 3.18 44.44 48.52
N HIS A 74 4.16 45.32 48.34
CA HIS A 74 5.57 45.06 48.61
C HIS A 74 6.29 46.35 49.04
N ASN A 75 6.96 46.34 50.19
CA ASN A 75 7.66 47.50 50.77
C ASN A 75 6.81 48.79 50.82
N GLY A 76 5.53 48.67 51.17
CA GLY A 76 4.61 49.82 51.33
C GLY A 76 4.08 50.41 50.01
N LYS A 77 4.35 49.79 48.86
CA LYS A 77 3.76 50.13 47.55
C LYS A 77 3.05 48.93 46.94
N ASN A 78 2.05 49.17 46.12
CA ASN A 78 1.36 48.12 45.37
C ASN A 78 1.95 48.01 43.97
N TYR A 79 2.13 46.76 43.51
CA TYR A 79 2.66 46.44 42.18
C TYR A 79 1.68 45.53 41.42
N ASN A 80 1.67 45.66 40.10
CA ASN A 80 0.88 44.87 39.19
C ASN A 80 1.72 43.72 38.61
N TYR A 81 1.44 42.49 39.03
CA TYR A 81 2.10 41.29 38.53
C TYR A 81 1.18 40.45 37.63
N THR A 82 0.29 41.08 36.86
CA THR A 82 -0.60 40.36 35.93
C THR A 82 0.18 39.48 34.95
N ALA A 83 1.38 39.89 34.53
CA ALA A 83 2.25 39.11 33.66
C ALA A 83 3.03 37.99 34.39
N ALA A 84 2.75 37.66 35.64
CA ALA A 84 3.60 36.75 36.42
C ALA A 84 3.53 35.28 36.01
N GLY A 85 2.39 34.80 35.49
CA GLY A 85 2.25 33.40 35.09
C GLY A 85 3.18 33.06 33.92
N THR A 86 3.74 31.86 33.92
CA THR A 86 4.63 31.35 32.88
C THR A 86 4.20 29.98 32.42
N ALA A 87 4.34 29.72 31.13
CA ALA A 87 4.17 28.39 30.54
C ALA A 87 5.07 28.23 29.31
N THR A 88 5.18 27.02 28.76
CA THR A 88 5.73 26.86 27.40
C THR A 88 4.92 27.67 26.38
N ILE A 89 5.57 28.22 25.35
CA ILE A 89 4.91 29.12 24.39
C ILE A 89 3.69 28.43 23.76
N GLY A 90 2.53 29.08 23.89
CA GLY A 90 1.26 28.57 23.37
C GLY A 90 0.85 27.20 23.90
N PHE A 91 1.39 26.77 25.06
CA PHE A 91 1.19 25.44 25.63
C PHE A 91 1.64 24.28 24.71
N LYS A 92 2.55 24.56 23.77
CA LYS A 92 3.02 23.57 22.79
C LYS A 92 4.11 22.64 23.31
N GLY A 93 4.73 22.97 24.45
CA GLY A 93 5.87 22.24 24.99
C GLY A 93 7.20 22.57 24.29
N ILE A 94 8.30 22.07 24.84
CA ILE A 94 9.67 22.21 24.33
C ILE A 94 10.17 20.82 23.97
N ASP A 95 10.58 20.59 22.73
CA ASP A 95 11.19 19.33 22.33
C ASP A 95 12.60 19.23 22.92
N ILE A 96 12.82 18.26 23.80
CA ILE A 96 14.11 17.96 24.44
C ILE A 96 14.77 16.71 23.85
N GLY A 97 14.21 16.14 22.78
CA GLY A 97 14.75 14.94 22.12
C GLY A 97 16.17 15.12 21.59
N PHE A 98 16.52 16.34 21.17
CA PHE A 98 17.86 16.65 20.65
C PHE A 98 18.95 16.75 21.73
N LEU A 99 18.59 16.81 23.02
CA LEU A 99 19.57 16.86 24.10
C LEU A 99 20.37 15.54 24.11
N ASN A 100 21.67 15.62 24.29
CA ASN A 100 22.52 14.44 24.46
C ASN A 100 22.25 13.77 25.81
N ASP A 101 22.70 12.53 25.96
CA ASP A 101 22.68 11.84 27.25
C ASP A 101 23.46 12.62 28.31
N GLY A 102 22.87 12.74 29.50
CA GLY A 102 23.46 13.54 30.58
C GLY A 102 22.46 13.96 31.64
N ILE A 103 22.97 14.74 32.60
CA ILE A 103 22.18 15.36 33.66
C ILE A 103 22.23 16.87 33.44
N TYR A 104 21.06 17.49 33.39
CA TYR A 104 20.88 18.91 33.09
C TYR A 104 20.30 19.63 34.30
N GLU A 105 20.95 20.68 34.77
CA GLU A 105 20.33 21.64 35.70
C GLU A 105 19.34 22.49 34.92
N ILE A 106 18.08 22.53 35.38
CA ILE A 106 17.05 23.39 34.78
C ILE A 106 17.08 24.73 35.48
N GLN A 107 17.31 25.77 34.68
CA GLN A 107 17.41 27.16 35.13
C GLN A 107 16.38 28.02 34.43
N ILE A 108 15.97 29.10 35.07
CA ILE A 108 15.00 30.06 34.53
C ILE A 108 15.50 31.48 34.75
N SER A 109 15.24 32.34 33.78
CA SER A 109 15.58 33.76 33.80
C SER A 109 14.32 34.57 33.55
N VAL A 110 14.15 35.65 34.30
CA VAL A 110 13.12 36.66 34.08
C VAL A 110 13.74 38.05 34.10
N SER A 111 13.49 38.85 33.07
CA SER A 111 14.15 40.14 32.84
C SER A 111 13.19 41.16 32.23
N PRO A 112 13.30 42.46 32.57
CA PRO A 112 12.56 43.50 31.86
C PRO A 112 13.19 43.83 30.49
N ASP A 113 14.48 43.51 30.30
CA ASP A 113 15.20 43.67 29.04
C ASP A 113 15.31 42.32 28.32
N LYS A 114 14.82 42.28 27.08
CA LYS A 114 14.87 41.11 26.19
C LYS A 114 16.28 40.62 25.88
N ASN A 115 17.32 41.43 26.10
CA ASN A 115 18.72 41.09 25.83
C ASN A 115 19.49 40.63 27.08
N VAL A 116 18.91 40.76 28.27
CA VAL A 116 19.56 40.37 29.52
C VAL A 116 19.05 39.00 29.98
N ARG A 117 19.97 38.13 30.40
CA ARG A 117 19.68 36.82 30.99
C ARG A 117 20.34 36.71 32.36
N ASN A 118 19.55 36.45 33.40
CA ASN A 118 20.03 36.21 34.76
C ASN A 118 19.43 34.88 35.24
N TYR A 119 20.13 33.79 34.94
CA TYR A 119 19.65 32.44 35.25
C TYR A 119 19.78 32.10 36.73
N THR A 120 18.69 31.59 37.29
CA THR A 120 18.65 30.98 38.62
C THR A 120 18.07 29.57 38.53
N GLY A 121 18.45 28.69 39.46
CA GLY A 121 17.88 27.34 39.53
C GLY A 121 16.37 27.38 39.72
N LEU A 122 15.66 26.43 39.10
CA LEU A 122 14.20 26.32 39.22
C LEU A 122 13.78 25.98 40.66
N VAL A 123 12.70 26.59 41.15
CA VAL A 123 12.16 26.33 42.50
C VAL A 123 10.75 25.77 42.39
N MET A 124 10.53 24.55 42.84
CA MET A 124 9.20 23.91 42.84
C MET A 124 8.34 24.42 43.99
N ALA A 125 7.03 24.60 43.73
CA ALA A 125 6.05 24.99 44.73
C ALA A 125 5.61 23.81 45.63
N SER A 126 5.76 22.57 45.15
CA SER A 126 5.52 21.34 45.89
C SER A 126 6.82 20.58 46.14
N VAL A 127 6.88 19.87 47.26
CA VAL A 127 8.03 19.05 47.66
C VAL A 127 7.87 17.64 47.07
N ASN A 128 8.99 16.98 46.73
CA ASN A 128 9.09 15.60 46.22
C ASN A 128 8.88 15.41 44.71
N LEU A 129 9.57 16.21 43.89
CA LEU A 129 9.68 15.91 42.46
C LEU A 129 10.64 14.73 42.24
N ASP A 130 10.08 13.59 41.82
CA ASP A 130 10.83 12.46 41.25
C ASP A 130 9.92 11.73 40.25
N LYS A 131 10.10 12.00 38.96
CA LYS A 131 9.22 11.51 37.89
C LYS A 131 10.04 10.96 36.73
N HIS A 132 9.73 9.73 36.36
CA HIS A 132 10.32 9.01 35.25
C HIS A 132 9.34 8.94 34.07
N THR A 133 9.88 8.98 32.85
CA THR A 133 9.14 8.75 31.61
C THR A 133 10.13 8.22 30.56
N ALA A 134 9.63 7.61 29.49
CA ALA A 134 10.49 7.12 28.41
C ALA A 134 9.80 7.31 27.07
N ASP A 135 10.60 7.44 26.02
CA ASP A 135 10.19 7.21 24.64
C ASP A 135 10.77 5.88 24.14
N ASP A 136 10.79 5.68 22.81
CA ASP A 136 11.34 4.45 22.25
C ASP A 136 12.85 4.32 22.45
N PHE A 137 13.62 5.38 22.76
CA PHE A 137 15.08 5.37 22.78
C PHE A 137 15.70 5.78 24.13
N PHE A 138 15.03 6.63 24.89
CA PHE A 138 15.59 7.26 26.08
C PHE A 138 14.61 7.24 27.26
N GLU A 139 15.18 7.12 28.45
CA GLU A 139 14.51 7.41 29.71
C GLU A 139 14.85 8.84 30.15
N CYS A 140 13.84 9.54 30.66
CA CYS A 140 13.95 10.89 31.19
C CYS A 140 13.41 10.94 32.63
N ARG A 141 14.27 11.37 33.55
CA ARG A 141 13.93 11.57 34.96
C ARG A 141 14.00 13.06 35.32
N LEU A 142 12.88 13.60 35.80
CA LEU A 142 12.80 14.90 36.44
C LEU A 142 12.85 14.73 37.96
N PHE A 143 13.86 15.31 38.60
CA PHE A 143 14.04 15.17 40.04
C PHE A 143 14.54 16.45 40.70
N GLU A 144 14.26 16.58 41.99
CA GLU A 144 14.80 17.65 42.84
C GLU A 144 15.91 17.11 43.74
N GLU A 145 17.05 17.79 43.78
CA GLU A 145 18.16 17.47 44.67
C GLU A 145 18.81 18.76 45.18
N SER A 146 19.01 18.86 46.50
CA SER A 146 19.61 20.04 47.14
C SER A 146 18.92 21.38 46.79
N GLY A 147 17.59 21.38 46.61
CA GLY A 147 16.79 22.57 46.28
C GLY A 147 16.92 23.06 44.83
N LYS A 148 17.47 22.23 43.94
CA LYS A 148 17.54 22.47 42.50
C LYS A 148 16.82 21.37 41.74
N VAL A 149 16.36 21.69 40.53
CA VAL A 149 15.66 20.74 39.65
C VAL A 149 16.56 20.31 38.51
N TYR A 150 16.55 19.01 38.23
CA TYR A 150 17.36 18.37 37.20
C TYR A 150 16.51 17.54 36.25
N LEU A 151 17.01 17.42 35.02
CA LEU A 151 16.59 16.45 34.03
C LEU A 151 17.76 15.50 33.77
N ALA A 152 17.61 14.22 34.09
CA ALA A 152 18.49 13.18 33.57
C ALA A 152 17.87 12.61 32.30
N LYS A 153 18.63 12.56 31.20
CA LYS A 153 18.28 11.89 29.95
C LYS A 153 19.31 10.80 29.68
N LYS A 154 18.86 9.55 29.50
CA LYS A 154 19.75 8.39 29.31
C LYS A 154 19.17 7.44 28.28
N ASP A 155 20.02 6.74 27.55
CA ASP A 155 19.63 5.60 26.74
C ASP A 155 18.78 4.59 27.55
N ILE A 156 17.71 4.10 26.94
CA ILE A 156 16.83 3.09 27.54
C ILE A 156 17.55 1.75 27.77
N PHE A 157 18.63 1.50 27.03
CA PHE A 157 19.62 0.47 27.33
C PHE A 157 20.67 0.99 28.30
N GLY A 158 20.61 0.48 29.52
CA GLY A 158 21.56 0.79 30.57
C GLY A 158 22.78 -0.13 30.56
N SER A 159 23.51 -0.11 31.68
CA SER A 159 24.57 -1.08 31.93
C SER A 159 23.99 -2.49 32.14
N ASN A 160 24.75 -3.53 31.78
CA ASN A 160 24.40 -4.91 32.16
C ASN A 160 24.25 -5.01 33.68
N ALA A 161 23.33 -5.85 34.15
CA ALA A 161 23.12 -6.02 35.58
C ALA A 161 24.36 -6.67 36.23
N PRO A 162 24.67 -6.36 37.50
CA PRO A 162 25.71 -7.04 38.26
C PRO A 162 25.54 -8.57 38.23
N ALA A 163 26.63 -9.33 38.23
CA ALA A 163 26.60 -10.80 38.05
C ALA A 163 25.80 -11.57 39.13
N ASN A 164 25.58 -10.95 40.30
CA ASN A 164 24.75 -11.48 41.38
C ASN A 164 23.27 -11.03 41.30
N SER A 165 22.85 -10.44 40.19
CA SER A 165 21.45 -10.11 39.91
C SER A 165 20.67 -11.36 39.49
N HIS A 166 19.35 -11.31 39.66
CA HIS A 166 18.45 -12.39 39.26
C HIS A 166 17.45 -11.88 38.23
N ILE A 167 17.28 -12.60 37.11
CA ILE A 167 16.20 -12.35 36.17
C ILE A 167 15.50 -13.65 35.77
N SER A 168 14.17 -13.64 35.72
CA SER A 168 13.35 -14.75 35.25
C SER A 168 12.01 -14.25 34.69
N ILE A 169 11.44 -14.98 33.74
CA ILE A 169 10.03 -14.86 33.37
C ILE A 169 9.26 -15.95 34.10
N GLU A 170 8.35 -15.53 34.98
CA GLU A 170 7.54 -16.45 35.79
C GLU A 170 6.24 -16.83 35.06
N ASN A 171 5.69 -15.92 34.24
CA ASN A 171 4.49 -16.19 33.46
C ASN A 171 4.47 -15.34 32.18
N SER A 172 3.89 -15.91 31.13
CA SER A 172 3.78 -15.25 29.82
C SER A 172 2.67 -15.89 29.00
N TRP A 173 1.93 -15.09 28.23
CA TRP A 173 0.88 -15.58 27.34
C TRP A 173 0.71 -14.69 26.11
N THR A 174 0.06 -15.23 25.08
CA THR A 174 -0.32 -14.48 23.87
C THR A 174 -1.78 -14.71 23.53
N LYS A 175 -2.51 -13.65 23.18
CA LYS A 175 -3.92 -13.70 22.77
C LYS A 175 -4.14 -12.77 21.58
N GLY A 176 -4.20 -13.35 20.38
CA GLY A 176 -4.26 -12.57 19.13
C GLY A 176 -3.01 -11.70 18.97
N THR A 177 -3.19 -10.39 18.92
CA THR A 177 -2.11 -9.38 18.81
C THR A 177 -1.56 -8.93 20.16
N VAL A 178 -2.07 -9.44 21.28
CA VAL A 178 -1.63 -9.08 22.61
C VAL A 178 -0.66 -10.11 23.14
N PHE A 179 0.50 -9.68 23.65
CA PHE A 179 1.41 -10.53 24.42
C PHE A 179 1.62 -10.01 25.83
N HIS A 180 1.83 -10.92 26.78
CA HIS A 180 2.05 -10.61 28.18
C HIS A 180 3.32 -11.31 28.68
N VAL A 181 4.07 -10.58 29.49
CA VAL A 181 5.22 -11.06 30.25
C VAL A 181 5.16 -10.51 31.67
N GLU A 182 5.50 -11.36 32.64
CA GLU A 182 5.73 -11.00 34.03
C GLU A 182 6.82 -11.89 34.65
N GLY A 183 7.55 -11.34 35.60
CA GLY A 183 8.76 -11.98 36.08
C GLY A 183 9.49 -11.23 37.18
N GLU A 184 10.62 -11.79 37.59
CA GLU A 184 11.50 -11.25 38.62
C GLU A 184 12.69 -10.56 37.93
N PHE A 185 13.03 -9.34 38.31
CA PHE A 185 14.31 -8.73 37.95
C PHE A 185 14.88 -8.01 39.17
N ILE A 186 15.83 -8.64 39.85
CA ILE A 186 16.34 -8.20 41.15
C ILE A 186 17.79 -7.80 40.96
N VAL A 187 18.06 -6.52 41.14
CA VAL A 187 19.40 -5.94 41.05
C VAL A 187 19.87 -5.55 42.45
N PRO A 188 20.98 -6.11 42.99
CA PRO A 188 21.45 -5.83 44.34
C PRO A 188 21.65 -4.34 44.63
N ASP A 189 22.14 -3.60 43.64
CA ASP A 189 22.39 -2.15 43.70
C ASP A 189 21.13 -1.28 43.57
N ALA A 190 19.95 -1.90 43.40
CA ALA A 190 18.65 -1.22 43.28
C ALA A 190 17.60 -1.86 44.20
N PRO A 191 17.67 -1.62 45.53
CA PRO A 191 16.66 -2.10 46.47
C PRO A 191 15.32 -1.38 46.26
N LEU A 192 14.35 -2.11 45.69
CA LEU A 192 12.97 -1.67 45.48
C LEU A 192 12.04 -2.24 46.57
N SER A 193 11.86 -1.50 47.66
CA SER A 193 10.93 -1.84 48.74
C SER A 193 9.50 -1.33 48.46
N ASN A 194 9.37 -0.32 47.60
CA ASN A 194 8.11 0.27 47.15
C ASN A 194 8.12 0.61 45.65
N PHE A 195 6.94 0.88 45.08
CA PHE A 195 6.74 1.11 43.64
C PHE A 195 7.20 2.49 43.13
N THR A 196 7.63 3.40 44.01
CA THR A 196 8.06 4.75 43.61
C THR A 196 9.58 4.88 43.49
N GLN A 197 10.33 3.85 43.91
CA GLN A 197 11.79 3.88 43.94
C GLN A 197 12.46 3.59 42.59
N GLY A 198 11.75 2.98 41.65
CA GLY A 198 12.29 2.66 40.33
C GLY A 198 11.20 2.25 39.35
N LYS A 199 11.56 2.17 38.07
CA LYS A 199 10.64 1.87 36.96
C LYS A 199 11.18 0.78 36.08
N TYR A 200 10.30 -0.12 35.67
CA TYR A 200 10.62 -1.16 34.70
C TYR A 200 10.11 -0.77 33.31
N TYR A 201 10.90 -1.10 32.30
CA TYR A 201 10.57 -0.94 30.90
C TYR A 201 10.80 -2.26 30.18
N LEU A 202 9.85 -2.67 29.35
CA LEU A 202 10.04 -3.73 28.38
C LEU A 202 10.49 -3.10 27.06
N ILE A 203 11.57 -3.62 26.49
CA ILE A 203 12.06 -3.22 25.19
C ILE A 203 11.90 -4.42 24.25
N ALA A 204 11.09 -4.25 23.21
CA ALA A 204 11.04 -5.20 22.10
C ALA A 204 11.88 -4.63 20.95
N GLN A 205 13.07 -5.19 20.75
CA GLN A 205 14.01 -4.74 19.73
C GLN A 205 14.10 -5.75 18.59
N LYS A 206 13.84 -5.28 17.37
CA LYS A 206 14.00 -6.09 16.16
C LYS A 206 15.47 -6.13 15.77
N LEU A 207 16.05 -7.33 15.76
CA LEU A 207 17.50 -7.52 15.57
C LEU A 207 18.05 -6.85 14.30
N ILE A 208 17.28 -6.88 13.20
CA ILE A 208 17.76 -6.46 11.88
C ILE A 208 17.61 -4.95 11.67
N THR A 209 16.42 -4.39 11.95
CA THR A 209 16.16 -2.96 11.73
C THR A 209 16.64 -2.10 12.90
N GLN A 210 17.01 -2.73 14.02
CA GLN A 210 17.25 -2.08 15.32
C GLN A 210 16.05 -1.25 15.80
N ARG A 211 14.87 -1.42 15.17
CA ARG A 211 13.65 -0.76 15.58
C ARG A 211 13.22 -1.32 16.92
N GLN A 212 13.01 -0.42 17.87
CA GLN A 212 12.65 -0.74 19.23
C GLN A 212 11.27 -0.17 19.56
N TYR A 213 10.56 -0.89 20.40
CA TYR A 213 9.29 -0.49 20.97
C TYR A 213 9.41 -0.62 22.48
N VAL A 214 9.21 0.49 23.20
CA VAL A 214 9.41 0.57 24.65
C VAL A 214 8.08 0.73 25.37
N PHE A 215 7.88 -0.07 26.42
CA PHE A 215 6.65 -0.06 27.22
C PHE A 215 6.97 -0.02 28.70
N GLU A 216 6.34 0.90 29.43
CA GLU A 216 6.39 0.88 30.90
C GLU A 216 5.72 -0.41 31.43
N LEU A 217 6.41 -1.08 32.34
CA LEU A 217 5.92 -2.24 33.07
C LEU A 217 5.42 -1.84 34.46
N GLY A 218 4.37 -2.51 34.93
CA GLY A 218 3.91 -2.42 36.31
C GLY A 218 4.77 -3.25 37.26
N GLN A 219 4.62 -3.00 38.56
CA GLN A 219 5.25 -3.77 39.63
C GLN A 219 4.19 -4.52 40.45
N VAL A 220 4.54 -5.73 40.89
CA VAL A 220 3.72 -6.54 41.81
C VAL A 220 4.49 -6.75 43.10
N ARG A 221 3.82 -6.61 44.25
CA ARG A 221 4.48 -6.87 45.53
C ARG A 221 4.59 -8.37 45.77
N LYS A 222 5.81 -8.90 45.87
CA LYS A 222 6.10 -10.30 46.24
C LYS A 222 7.10 -10.34 47.39
N ASN A 223 6.87 -11.25 48.35
CA ASN A 223 7.77 -11.43 49.48
C ASN A 223 8.96 -12.32 49.11
N ASN A 224 10.04 -12.23 49.88
CA ASN A 224 11.20 -13.12 49.81
C ASN A 224 12.01 -13.07 48.50
N LEU A 225 11.85 -12.04 47.67
CA LEU A 225 12.63 -11.88 46.43
C LEU A 225 14.14 -11.76 46.73
N GLY A 226 14.52 -11.05 47.80
CA GLY A 226 15.92 -10.86 48.17
C GLY A 226 16.72 -12.16 48.41
N PHE A 227 16.06 -13.27 48.77
CA PHE A 227 16.73 -14.57 48.92
C PHE A 227 17.38 -15.07 47.62
N LYS A 228 16.84 -14.67 46.45
CA LYS A 228 17.37 -15.06 45.13
C LYS A 228 18.77 -14.53 44.84
N ILE A 229 19.14 -13.43 45.52
CA ILE A 229 20.45 -12.79 45.39
C ILE A 229 21.28 -12.91 46.69
N GLY A 230 20.87 -13.78 47.61
CA GLY A 230 21.56 -14.00 48.89
C GLY A 230 21.39 -12.87 49.91
N ASN A 231 20.41 -11.98 49.73
CA ASN A 231 20.12 -10.88 50.65
C ASN A 231 18.66 -10.96 51.15
N PRO A 232 18.37 -11.65 52.26
CA PRO A 232 17.01 -11.96 52.70
C PRO A 232 16.20 -10.77 53.26
N THR A 233 16.56 -9.52 52.95
CA THR A 233 15.82 -8.33 53.37
C THR A 233 14.49 -8.17 52.61
N SER A 234 13.57 -7.41 53.19
CA SER A 234 12.30 -7.01 52.55
C SER A 234 12.47 -5.88 51.53
N ASP A 235 13.71 -5.43 51.29
CA ASP A 235 14.01 -4.26 50.47
C ASP A 235 13.85 -4.50 48.97
N TYR A 236 13.48 -5.71 48.55
CA TYR A 236 13.28 -6.08 47.14
C TYR A 236 11.84 -6.47 46.81
N ASN A 237 10.90 -6.27 47.74
CA ASN A 237 9.53 -6.75 47.58
C ASN A 237 8.77 -6.15 46.38
N ALA A 238 9.27 -5.08 45.77
CA ALA A 238 8.73 -4.45 44.56
C ALA A 238 9.53 -4.79 43.29
N SER A 239 10.38 -5.83 43.31
CA SER A 239 11.25 -6.24 42.18
C SER A 239 10.63 -7.29 41.25
N TYR A 240 9.31 -7.44 41.28
CA TYR A 240 8.56 -8.25 40.33
C TYR A 240 7.88 -7.34 39.31
N PHE A 241 8.19 -7.50 38.03
CA PHE A 241 7.63 -6.72 36.93
C PHE A 241 6.50 -7.49 36.23
N ALA A 242 5.58 -6.75 35.62
CA ALA A 242 4.55 -7.31 34.75
C ALA A 242 4.07 -6.29 33.73
N THR A 243 3.52 -6.71 32.58
CA THR A 243 2.86 -5.75 31.68
C THR A 243 1.79 -4.97 32.44
N LEU A 244 1.65 -3.67 32.16
CA LEU A 244 0.82 -2.77 32.94
C LEU A 244 -0.61 -3.30 33.15
N GLY A 245 -1.02 -3.44 34.41
CA GLY A 245 -2.33 -3.95 34.80
C GLY A 245 -2.61 -5.42 34.41
N LEU A 246 -1.57 -6.20 34.09
CA LEU A 246 -1.64 -7.59 33.62
C LEU A 246 -2.44 -7.76 32.31
N LYS A 247 -2.58 -6.69 31.52
CA LYS A 247 -3.41 -6.68 30.30
C LYS A 247 -2.68 -7.14 29.05
N GLY A 248 -1.35 -7.24 29.09
CA GLY A 248 -0.51 -7.46 27.92
C GLY A 248 -0.29 -6.18 27.09
N ILE A 249 0.52 -6.29 26.05
CA ILE A 249 0.96 -5.24 25.14
C ILE A 249 0.48 -5.60 23.73
N GLU A 250 -0.16 -4.65 23.07
CA GLU A 250 -0.65 -4.80 21.69
C GLU A 250 0.47 -4.64 20.67
N THR A 251 0.56 -5.57 19.71
CA THR A 251 1.60 -5.59 18.68
C THR A 251 1.16 -5.05 17.33
N TYR A 252 -0.02 -4.41 17.22
CA TYR A 252 -0.54 -3.92 15.93
C TYR A 252 0.41 -2.93 15.23
N GLN A 253 1.13 -2.11 16.01
CA GLN A 253 2.08 -1.13 15.51
C GLN A 253 3.49 -1.71 15.27
N PHE A 254 3.71 -2.99 15.61
CA PHE A 254 4.97 -3.66 15.42
C PHE A 254 5.10 -4.05 13.95
N GLU A 255 6.30 -3.92 13.42
CA GLU A 255 6.62 -4.57 12.15
C GLU A 255 6.53 -6.09 12.30
N LEU A 256 6.21 -6.79 11.22
CA LEU A 256 6.32 -8.25 11.20
C LEU A 256 7.80 -8.65 11.43
N GLY A 257 8.00 -9.74 12.16
CA GLY A 257 9.33 -10.26 12.45
C GLY A 257 9.52 -10.71 13.89
N ILE A 258 10.77 -11.00 14.24
CA ILE A 258 11.19 -11.48 15.55
C ILE A 258 11.86 -10.34 16.32
N TYR A 259 11.45 -10.19 17.57
CA TYR A 259 11.95 -9.20 18.52
C TYR A 259 12.62 -9.92 19.68
N ASP A 260 13.84 -9.49 19.98
CA ASP A 260 14.45 -9.75 21.26
C ASP A 260 13.73 -8.91 22.32
N LEU A 261 13.40 -9.53 23.45
CA LEU A 261 12.81 -8.83 24.57
C LEU A 261 13.88 -8.56 25.62
N TYR A 262 13.93 -7.33 26.11
CA TYR A 262 14.79 -6.91 27.21
C TYR A 262 13.95 -6.26 28.28
N VAL A 263 14.40 -6.33 29.53
CA VAL A 263 13.84 -5.55 30.63
C VAL A 263 14.91 -4.59 31.13
N SER A 264 14.56 -3.30 31.17
CA SER A 264 15.37 -2.25 31.77
C SER A 264 14.76 -1.82 33.10
N LEU A 265 15.57 -1.72 34.15
CA LEU A 265 15.23 -1.16 35.45
C LEU A 265 15.93 0.20 35.60
N ALA A 266 15.15 1.28 35.61
CA ALA A 266 15.61 2.61 36.00
C ALA A 266 15.51 2.76 37.53
N TYR A 267 16.63 3.03 38.18
CA TYR A 267 16.73 3.26 39.62
C TYR A 267 17.67 4.41 39.91
N GLY A 268 17.12 5.50 40.46
CA GLY A 268 17.86 6.75 40.63
C GLY A 268 18.40 7.26 39.28
N ASN A 269 19.72 7.45 39.20
CA ASN A 269 20.40 7.86 37.97
C ASN A 269 21.08 6.66 37.26
N LYS A 270 20.65 5.43 37.49
CA LYS A 270 21.19 4.23 36.82
C LYS A 270 20.08 3.50 36.07
N ILE A 271 20.44 2.87 34.96
CA ILE A 271 19.58 1.95 34.24
C ILE A 271 20.33 0.63 34.14
N PHE A 272 19.66 -0.46 34.49
CA PHE A 272 20.18 -1.82 34.37
C PHE A 272 19.34 -2.58 33.35
N THR A 273 19.95 -3.23 32.37
CA THR A 273 19.23 -3.93 31.32
C THR A 273 19.64 -5.39 31.24
N GLU A 274 18.67 -6.28 31.12
CA GLU A 274 18.88 -7.71 30.91
C GLU A 274 18.02 -8.23 29.77
N LYS A 275 18.55 -9.20 29.03
CA LYS A 275 17.85 -9.87 27.94
C LYS A 275 16.99 -11.00 28.50
N LEU A 276 15.74 -11.07 28.05
CA LEU A 276 14.82 -12.12 28.43
C LEU A 276 15.10 -13.41 27.64
N ASP A 277 14.74 -14.55 28.24
CA ASP A 277 14.79 -15.86 27.61
C ASP A 277 13.61 -16.13 26.66
N LYS A 278 12.91 -15.07 26.24
CA LYS A 278 11.78 -15.10 25.30
C LYS A 278 12.04 -14.15 24.14
N GLN A 279 11.60 -14.57 22.96
CA GLN A 279 11.45 -13.69 21.79
C GLN A 279 9.98 -13.52 21.47
N LEU A 280 9.61 -12.33 21.02
CA LEU A 280 8.29 -12.07 20.46
C LEU A 280 8.36 -12.23 18.95
N LYS A 281 7.53 -13.11 18.38
CA LYS A 281 7.34 -13.19 16.93
C LYS A 281 5.99 -12.62 16.58
N VAL A 282 6.00 -11.58 15.75
CA VAL A 282 4.81 -11.01 15.14
C VAL A 282 4.67 -11.63 13.74
N GLU A 283 3.80 -12.65 13.63
CA GLU A 283 3.70 -13.49 12.43
C GLU A 283 2.90 -12.81 11.32
N ASN A 284 1.83 -12.12 11.71
CA ASN A 284 0.95 -11.34 10.85
C ASN A 284 0.29 -10.23 11.69
N ARG A 285 -0.52 -9.36 11.08
CA ARG A 285 -1.17 -8.24 11.79
C ARG A 285 -2.26 -8.67 12.80
N ASN A 286 -2.58 -9.97 12.89
CA ASN A 286 -3.64 -10.52 13.73
C ASN A 286 -3.13 -11.49 14.81
N ALA A 287 -1.84 -11.85 14.79
CA ALA A 287 -1.28 -12.87 15.67
C ALA A 287 0.18 -12.59 16.03
N CYS A 288 0.46 -12.68 17.33
CA CYS A 288 1.80 -12.72 17.90
C CYS A 288 1.97 -13.98 18.77
N ILE A 289 3.20 -14.47 18.87
CA ILE A 289 3.56 -15.60 19.73
C ILE A 289 4.85 -15.31 20.50
N LEU A 290 4.91 -15.76 21.75
CA LEU A 290 6.12 -15.76 22.55
C LEU A 290 6.85 -17.08 22.38
N ILE A 291 8.10 -17.02 21.94
CA ILE A 291 8.94 -18.16 21.65
C ILE A 291 9.99 -18.25 22.75
N ASN A 292 10.14 -19.43 23.35
CA ASN A 292 11.25 -19.68 24.27
C ASN A 292 12.56 -19.65 23.49
N THR A 293 13.50 -18.83 23.92
CA THR A 293 14.90 -18.97 23.54
C THR A 293 15.51 -20.11 24.35
N GLY A 294 15.08 -21.33 24.03
CA GLY A 294 15.78 -22.53 24.48
C GLY A 294 17.20 -22.51 23.92
N LYS A 295 18.15 -23.04 24.71
CA LYS A 295 19.53 -23.36 24.32
C LYS A 295 19.66 -23.73 22.84
N PRO A 296 20.77 -23.35 22.17
CA PRO A 296 20.99 -23.58 20.75
C PRO A 296 20.58 -25.00 20.41
N ILE A 297 19.79 -25.13 19.33
CA ILE A 297 19.34 -26.37 18.72
C ILE A 297 20.40 -27.44 19.00
N GLN A 298 20.08 -28.35 19.93
CA GLN A 298 20.76 -29.62 19.99
C GLN A 298 20.63 -30.18 18.60
N SER A 299 21.77 -30.18 17.92
CA SER A 299 22.10 -30.95 16.75
C SER A 299 21.04 -32.02 16.46
N MET A 300 20.44 -31.93 15.27
CA MET A 300 20.34 -33.13 14.46
C MET A 300 21.75 -33.73 14.45
N THR A 301 22.05 -34.65 15.37
CA THR A 301 23.19 -35.53 15.26
C THR A 301 22.84 -36.55 14.19
N GLU A 302 22.82 -36.09 12.94
CA GLU A 302 23.33 -36.95 11.89
C GLU A 302 24.85 -36.96 12.05
N ASP A 303 25.44 -38.14 11.93
CA ASP A 303 26.88 -38.37 12.09
C ASP A 303 27.62 -37.67 10.95
N PHE A 304 27.82 -36.35 11.09
CA PHE A 304 28.41 -35.54 10.03
C PHE A 304 29.92 -35.79 9.96
N SER A 305 30.43 -35.96 8.74
CA SER A 305 31.85 -36.11 8.46
C SER A 305 32.69 -35.01 9.14
N LYS A 306 33.83 -35.39 9.74
CA LYS A 306 34.82 -34.44 10.27
C LYS A 306 35.67 -33.77 9.18
N ASP A 307 35.50 -34.15 7.91
CA ASP A 307 36.22 -33.55 6.78
C ASP A 307 35.44 -32.39 6.15
N SER A 308 36.03 -31.20 6.21
CA SER A 308 35.46 -29.98 5.60
C SER A 308 35.20 -30.09 4.10
N ARG A 309 35.99 -30.88 3.36
CA ARG A 309 35.80 -31.03 1.90
C ARG A 309 34.54 -31.83 1.57
N GLU A 310 34.25 -32.84 2.38
CA GLU A 310 33.05 -33.65 2.22
C GLU A 310 31.79 -32.84 2.57
N ILE A 311 31.82 -32.07 3.65
CA ILE A 311 30.70 -31.17 4.01
C ILE A 311 30.47 -30.12 2.91
N GLN A 312 31.53 -29.57 2.31
CA GLN A 312 31.39 -28.65 1.18
C GLN A 312 30.69 -29.32 -0.01
N ARG A 313 31.12 -30.54 -0.39
CA ARG A 313 30.52 -31.32 -1.48
C ARG A 313 29.04 -31.64 -1.21
N LEU A 314 28.70 -32.00 0.03
CA LEU A 314 27.32 -32.27 0.44
C LEU A 314 26.44 -31.01 0.40
N ALA A 315 26.96 -29.86 0.83
CA ALA A 315 26.26 -28.58 0.72
C ALA A 315 25.99 -28.22 -0.75
N GLU A 316 26.98 -28.41 -1.62
CA GLU A 316 26.85 -28.13 -3.06
C GLU A 316 25.82 -29.07 -3.72
N LEU A 317 25.88 -30.37 -3.42
CA LEU A 317 24.92 -31.36 -3.92
C LEU A 317 23.49 -31.05 -3.45
N ALA A 318 23.31 -30.68 -2.18
CA ALA A 318 22.01 -30.30 -1.64
C ALA A 318 21.43 -29.05 -2.32
N ASN A 319 22.29 -28.06 -2.62
CA ASN A 319 21.90 -26.88 -3.41
C ASN A 319 21.48 -27.25 -4.84
N GLN A 320 22.24 -28.13 -5.52
CA GLN A 320 21.90 -28.60 -6.87
C GLN A 320 20.57 -29.36 -6.89
N GLN A 321 20.31 -30.18 -5.86
CA GLN A 321 19.06 -30.92 -5.67
C GLN A 321 17.89 -30.04 -5.19
N LYS A 322 18.12 -28.75 -4.93
CA LYS A 322 17.16 -27.81 -4.33
C LYS A 322 16.60 -28.29 -2.98
N ASN A 323 17.37 -29.12 -2.26
CA ASN A 323 17.05 -29.53 -0.90
C ASN A 323 17.56 -28.45 0.07
N TRP A 324 16.76 -27.39 0.23
CA TRP A 324 17.17 -26.18 0.93
C TRP A 324 17.42 -26.41 2.44
N GLU A 325 16.73 -27.36 3.07
CA GLU A 325 16.93 -27.68 4.48
C GLU A 325 18.31 -28.30 4.72
N LYS A 326 18.68 -29.31 3.91
CA LYS A 326 20.02 -29.91 3.95
C LYS A 326 21.10 -28.93 3.52
N ALA A 327 20.83 -28.13 2.48
CA ALA A 327 21.76 -27.10 2.02
C ALA A 327 22.06 -26.11 3.15
N ALA A 328 21.06 -25.64 3.89
CA ALA A 328 21.27 -24.77 5.05
C ALA A 328 22.09 -25.46 6.15
N ALA A 329 21.75 -26.71 6.51
CA ALA A 329 22.43 -27.45 7.55
C ALA A 329 23.94 -27.66 7.25
N TYR A 330 24.26 -28.20 6.07
CA TYR A 330 25.65 -28.41 5.66
C TYR A 330 26.42 -27.10 5.52
N SER A 331 25.77 -26.04 5.04
CA SER A 331 26.41 -24.72 4.89
C SER A 331 26.73 -24.08 6.25
N ILE A 332 25.86 -24.19 7.25
CA ILE A 332 26.12 -23.74 8.61
C ILE A 332 27.27 -24.55 9.25
N GLN A 333 27.35 -25.84 8.97
CA GLN A 333 28.48 -26.66 9.42
C GLN A 333 29.79 -26.23 8.74
N LEU A 334 29.75 -25.98 7.44
CA LEU A 334 30.89 -25.48 6.68
C LEU A 334 31.40 -24.15 7.24
N GLN A 335 30.51 -23.23 7.61
CA GLN A 335 30.87 -21.98 8.29
C GLN A 335 31.61 -22.21 9.61
N LYS A 336 31.18 -23.21 10.41
CA LYS A 336 31.85 -23.55 11.68
C LYS A 336 33.25 -24.14 11.47
N MET A 337 33.41 -24.95 10.43
CA MET A 337 34.69 -25.62 10.11
C MET A 337 35.67 -24.71 9.36
N LYS A 338 35.15 -23.82 8.51
CA LYS A 338 35.88 -22.88 7.66
C LYS A 338 35.21 -21.50 7.71
N PRO A 339 35.42 -20.71 8.79
CA PRO A 339 34.80 -19.39 8.96
C PRO A 339 35.27 -18.33 7.93
N ASP A 340 36.37 -18.60 7.24
CA ASP A 340 36.94 -17.79 6.16
C ASP A 340 36.31 -18.09 4.78
N MET A 341 35.55 -19.19 4.67
CA MET A 341 34.96 -19.62 3.41
C MET A 341 33.59 -18.96 3.17
N TRP A 342 33.55 -18.04 2.21
CA TRP A 342 32.36 -17.27 1.86
C TRP A 342 31.15 -18.13 1.45
N GLN A 343 31.40 -19.28 0.81
CA GLN A 343 30.36 -20.20 0.34
C GLN A 343 29.45 -20.69 1.47
N GLY A 344 30.01 -20.93 2.66
CA GLY A 344 29.23 -21.37 3.82
C GLY A 344 28.14 -20.35 4.18
N TYR A 345 28.48 -19.07 4.23
CA TYR A 345 27.54 -17.99 4.52
C TYR A 345 26.54 -17.78 3.38
N TRP A 346 27.04 -17.70 2.15
CA TRP A 346 26.21 -17.45 0.97
C TRP A 346 25.20 -18.57 0.73
N TRP A 347 25.61 -19.83 0.76
CA TRP A 347 24.71 -20.97 0.56
C TRP A 347 23.67 -21.09 1.67
N ALA A 348 24.04 -20.83 2.94
CA ALA A 348 23.07 -20.79 4.03
C ALA A 348 22.04 -19.67 3.83
N GLY A 349 22.50 -18.46 3.50
CA GLY A 349 21.62 -17.31 3.21
C GLY A 349 20.66 -17.59 2.05
N GLN A 350 21.16 -18.12 0.94
CA GLN A 350 20.34 -18.46 -0.23
C GLN A 350 19.36 -19.59 0.05
N ALA A 351 19.77 -20.61 0.80
CA ALA A 351 18.89 -21.71 1.21
C ALA A 351 17.74 -21.21 2.09
N TYR A 352 18.02 -20.39 3.12
CA TYR A 352 16.97 -19.79 3.94
C TYR A 352 16.05 -18.86 3.13
N LYS A 353 16.60 -18.12 2.16
CA LYS A 353 15.81 -17.27 1.27
C LYS A 353 14.85 -18.10 0.41
N ASN A 354 15.31 -19.22 -0.13
CA ASN A 354 14.46 -20.16 -0.90
C ASN A 354 13.40 -20.85 -0.03
N LEU A 355 13.69 -21.06 1.26
CA LEU A 355 12.71 -21.50 2.27
C LEU A 355 11.75 -20.39 2.72
N LYS A 356 11.86 -19.18 2.18
CA LYS A 356 11.13 -17.96 2.61
C LYS A 356 11.34 -17.59 4.08
N GLN A 357 12.43 -18.08 4.69
CA GLN A 357 12.87 -17.71 6.05
C GLN A 357 13.77 -16.48 5.96
N TYR A 358 13.19 -15.35 5.54
CA TYR A 358 13.94 -14.15 5.17
C TYR A 358 14.79 -13.58 6.31
N ASP A 359 14.31 -13.59 7.55
CA ASP A 359 15.06 -13.10 8.70
C ASP A 359 16.35 -13.92 8.92
N LYS A 360 16.28 -15.24 8.74
CA LYS A 360 17.48 -16.11 8.84
C LYS A 360 18.41 -15.90 7.65
N ALA A 361 17.86 -15.74 6.45
CA ALA A 361 18.66 -15.47 5.25
C ALA A 361 19.48 -14.19 5.42
N GLU A 362 18.81 -13.13 5.86
CA GLU A 362 19.39 -11.83 6.12
C GLU A 362 20.45 -11.88 7.23
N ALA A 363 20.19 -12.59 8.33
CA ALA A 363 21.18 -12.80 9.38
C ALA A 363 22.46 -13.46 8.87
N GLN A 364 22.36 -14.43 7.94
CA GLN A 364 23.54 -15.06 7.32
C GLN A 364 24.32 -14.08 6.43
N PHE A 365 23.63 -13.25 5.66
CA PHE A 365 24.26 -12.24 4.80
C PHE A 365 24.87 -11.07 5.58
N GLN A 366 24.25 -10.70 6.70
CA GLN A 366 24.82 -9.73 7.63
C GLN A 366 26.07 -10.29 8.30
N LEU A 367 26.02 -11.53 8.80
CA LEU A 367 27.17 -12.22 9.36
C LEU A 367 28.32 -12.33 8.35
N MET A 368 28.00 -12.58 7.08
CA MET A 368 28.98 -12.56 5.99
C MET A 368 29.64 -11.19 5.83
N THR A 369 28.87 -10.10 5.91
CA THR A 369 29.37 -8.73 5.79
C THR A 369 30.28 -8.36 6.96
N GLU A 370 29.99 -8.87 8.16
CA GLU A 370 30.79 -8.68 9.37
C GLU A 370 32.10 -9.48 9.33
N LYS A 371 32.05 -10.75 8.91
CA LYS A 371 33.22 -11.65 8.89
C LYS A 371 34.10 -11.46 7.65
N LEU A 372 33.50 -11.17 6.50
CA LEU A 372 34.17 -11.02 5.21
C LEU A 372 33.86 -9.64 4.60
N PRO A 373 34.29 -8.55 5.27
CA PRO A 373 33.94 -7.17 4.90
C PRO A 373 34.41 -6.71 3.52
N HIS A 374 35.35 -7.42 2.90
CA HIS A 374 35.90 -7.12 1.58
C HIS A 374 35.10 -7.75 0.44
N LEU A 375 34.16 -8.66 0.74
CA LEU A 375 33.29 -9.29 -0.25
C LEU A 375 31.95 -8.57 -0.33
N HIS A 376 31.50 -8.30 -1.55
CA HIS A 376 30.23 -7.61 -1.80
C HIS A 376 28.99 -8.51 -1.61
N HIS A 377 29.17 -9.83 -1.70
CA HIS A 377 28.10 -10.84 -1.66
C HIS A 377 27.17 -10.75 -0.43
N GLY A 378 27.69 -10.33 0.74
CA GLY A 378 26.86 -10.14 1.93
C GLY A 378 25.82 -9.03 1.75
N LEU A 379 26.26 -7.85 1.35
CA LEU A 379 25.36 -6.73 1.05
C LEU A 379 24.43 -7.03 -0.14
N GLU A 380 24.94 -7.71 -1.17
CA GLU A 380 24.11 -8.19 -2.29
C GLU A 380 23.00 -9.15 -1.81
N GLY A 381 23.32 -10.11 -0.95
CA GLY A 381 22.34 -11.03 -0.39
C GLY A 381 21.23 -10.30 0.37
N MET A 382 21.58 -9.26 1.13
CA MET A 382 20.63 -8.39 1.82
C MET A 382 19.73 -7.60 0.86
N VAL A 383 20.26 -7.09 -0.25
CA VAL A 383 19.45 -6.43 -1.30
C VAL A 383 18.50 -7.43 -1.94
N ASN A 384 18.99 -8.62 -2.29
CA ASN A 384 18.19 -9.68 -2.91
C ASN A 384 17.02 -10.13 -2.02
N VAL A 385 17.21 -10.20 -0.69
CA VAL A 385 16.14 -10.49 0.27
C VAL A 385 15.08 -9.38 0.27
N ALA A 386 15.50 -8.11 0.32
CA ALA A 386 14.58 -6.96 0.26
C ALA A 386 13.79 -6.91 -1.05
N GLN A 387 14.42 -7.20 -2.20
CA GLN A 387 13.76 -7.30 -3.51
C GLN A 387 12.70 -8.40 -3.51
N GLN A 388 13.01 -9.59 -2.97
CA GLN A 388 12.08 -10.72 -2.94
C GLN A 388 10.86 -10.46 -2.04
N GLN A 389 11.01 -9.58 -1.04
CA GLN A 389 9.92 -9.15 -0.16
C GLN A 389 9.20 -7.89 -0.68
N GLY A 390 9.58 -7.36 -1.84
CA GLY A 390 8.96 -6.18 -2.45
C GLY A 390 9.20 -4.87 -1.71
N ARG A 391 10.23 -4.79 -0.84
CA ARG A 391 10.57 -3.58 -0.07
C ARG A 391 11.47 -2.65 -0.90
N TRP A 392 10.90 -2.03 -1.92
CA TRP A 392 11.66 -1.30 -2.94
C TRP A 392 12.40 -0.07 -2.41
N GLU A 393 11.84 0.68 -1.45
CA GLU A 393 12.51 1.82 -0.82
C GLU A 393 13.76 1.37 -0.04
N GLU A 394 13.68 0.20 0.61
CA GLU A 394 14.83 -0.38 1.30
C GLU A 394 15.90 -0.87 0.31
N VAL A 395 15.49 -1.45 -0.82
CA VAL A 395 16.41 -1.81 -1.92
C VAL A 395 17.21 -0.58 -2.37
N ILE A 396 16.55 0.58 -2.53
CA ILE A 396 17.23 1.83 -2.89
C ILE A 396 18.27 2.22 -1.83
N SER A 397 17.87 2.30 -0.55
CA SER A 397 18.76 2.65 0.55
C SER A 397 19.98 1.72 0.65
N ARG A 398 19.75 0.40 0.56
CA ARG A 398 20.82 -0.61 0.58
C ARG A 398 21.71 -0.54 -0.66
N SER A 399 21.15 -0.21 -1.82
CA SER A 399 21.92 -0.03 -3.05
C SER A 399 22.87 1.17 -2.95
N TYR A 400 22.47 2.26 -2.30
CA TYR A 400 23.35 3.39 -2.03
C TYR A 400 24.48 3.01 -1.06
N LYS A 401 24.16 2.36 0.07
CA LYS A 401 25.18 1.85 1.00
C LYS A 401 26.16 0.88 0.33
N PHE A 402 25.68 0.04 -0.58
CA PHE A 402 26.52 -0.86 -1.36
C PHE A 402 27.53 -0.08 -2.22
N ARG A 403 27.08 0.98 -2.90
CA ARG A 403 27.92 1.78 -3.79
C ARG A 403 28.96 2.61 -3.04
N GLU A 404 28.67 3.04 -1.82
CA GLU A 404 29.64 3.74 -0.97
C GLU A 404 30.85 2.85 -0.68
N ARG A 405 30.62 1.53 -0.52
CA ARG A 405 31.65 0.55 -0.22
C ARG A 405 32.29 -0.08 -1.46
N PHE A 406 31.52 -0.21 -2.53
CA PHE A 406 31.93 -0.83 -3.80
C PHE A 406 31.55 0.07 -4.99
N PRO A 407 32.19 1.25 -5.14
CA PRO A 407 31.79 2.26 -6.13
C PRO A 407 31.98 1.81 -7.58
N ASP A 408 32.92 0.91 -7.84
CA ASP A 408 33.24 0.42 -9.19
C ASP A 408 32.26 -0.66 -9.69
N LEU A 409 31.40 -1.18 -8.82
CA LEU A 409 30.45 -2.24 -9.16
C LEU A 409 29.13 -1.66 -9.68
N TRP A 410 28.71 -2.12 -10.86
CA TRP A 410 27.47 -1.67 -11.51
C TRP A 410 26.19 -2.09 -10.77
N HIS A 411 26.24 -3.13 -9.92
CA HIS A 411 25.06 -3.76 -9.28
C HIS A 411 24.13 -2.75 -8.59
N SER A 412 24.69 -1.75 -7.91
CA SER A 412 23.93 -0.70 -7.22
C SER A 412 22.98 0.06 -8.15
N TYR A 413 23.47 0.51 -9.32
CA TYR A 413 22.66 1.24 -10.30
C TYR A 413 21.54 0.35 -10.86
N TRP A 414 21.80 -0.95 -11.05
CA TRP A 414 20.80 -1.90 -11.51
C TRP A 414 19.69 -2.12 -10.49
N TRP A 415 20.05 -2.34 -9.22
CA TRP A 415 19.09 -2.52 -8.13
C TRP A 415 18.26 -1.26 -7.89
N ALA A 416 18.90 -0.08 -7.86
CA ALA A 416 18.22 1.21 -7.72
C ALA A 416 17.26 1.46 -8.89
N GLY A 417 17.72 1.28 -10.14
CA GLY A 417 16.89 1.43 -11.34
C GLY A 417 15.68 0.48 -11.33
N HIS A 418 15.87 -0.78 -10.94
CA HIS A 418 14.75 -1.72 -10.79
C HIS A 418 13.79 -1.32 -9.66
N ALA A 419 14.29 -0.83 -8.53
CA ALA A 419 13.45 -0.41 -7.42
C ALA A 419 12.63 0.83 -7.76
N TYR A 420 13.24 1.85 -8.36
CA TYR A 420 12.53 3.04 -8.86
C TYR A 420 11.46 2.68 -9.88
N LYS A 421 11.76 1.76 -10.82
CA LYS A 421 10.76 1.25 -11.78
C LYS A 421 9.56 0.61 -11.09
N ASN A 422 9.77 -0.23 -10.07
CA ASN A 422 8.69 -0.87 -9.32
C ASN A 422 7.89 0.10 -8.41
N LEU A 423 8.45 1.27 -8.11
CA LEU A 423 7.78 2.38 -7.42
C LEU A 423 7.10 3.35 -8.38
N SER A 424 7.09 3.06 -9.69
CA SER A 424 6.59 3.93 -10.76
C SER A 424 7.31 5.28 -10.86
N LEU A 425 8.55 5.35 -10.40
CA LEU A 425 9.45 6.51 -10.48
C LEU A 425 10.35 6.36 -11.72
N TYR A 426 9.77 6.56 -12.90
CA TYR A 426 10.39 6.17 -14.17
C TYR A 426 11.58 7.04 -14.59
N GLU A 427 11.58 8.34 -14.26
CA GLU A 427 12.71 9.21 -14.60
C GLU A 427 13.96 8.87 -13.78
N GLU A 428 13.78 8.63 -12.48
CA GLU A 428 14.84 8.18 -11.59
C GLU A 428 15.38 6.82 -12.05
N ALA A 429 14.50 5.89 -12.43
CA ALA A 429 14.90 4.61 -12.99
C ALA A 429 15.73 4.77 -14.28
N ARG A 430 15.28 5.62 -15.21
CA ARG A 430 16.02 5.94 -16.44
C ARG A 430 17.39 6.54 -16.15
N ASN A 431 17.48 7.42 -15.16
CA ASN A 431 18.74 8.06 -14.78
C ASN A 431 19.75 7.04 -14.24
N GLU A 432 19.33 6.13 -13.37
CA GLU A 432 20.18 5.04 -12.87
C GLU A 432 20.68 4.13 -14.00
N PHE A 433 19.80 3.72 -14.93
CA PHE A 433 20.21 2.86 -16.05
C PHE A 433 21.07 3.58 -17.10
N LYS A 434 20.85 4.88 -17.35
CA LYS A 434 21.74 5.71 -18.18
C LYS A 434 23.13 5.81 -17.56
N MET A 435 23.21 6.00 -16.24
CA MET A 435 24.48 6.02 -15.52
C MET A 435 25.18 4.66 -15.56
N LEU A 436 24.43 3.57 -15.38
CA LEU A 436 24.96 2.21 -15.54
C LEU A 436 25.52 1.96 -16.95
N GLN A 437 24.80 2.39 -18.00
CA GLN A 437 25.28 2.28 -19.38
C GLN A 437 26.56 3.10 -19.62
N LYS A 438 26.66 4.28 -19.02
CA LYS A 438 27.85 5.13 -19.12
C LYS A 438 29.07 4.51 -18.43
N LEU A 439 28.87 3.89 -17.26
CA LEU A 439 29.93 3.25 -16.47
C LEU A 439 30.37 1.91 -17.05
N SER A 440 29.44 1.16 -17.64
CA SER A 440 29.70 -0.17 -18.19
C SER A 440 29.17 -0.28 -19.62
N PRO A 441 29.77 0.42 -20.59
CA PRO A 441 29.27 0.46 -21.97
C PRO A 441 29.31 -0.91 -22.68
N LYS A 442 30.18 -1.82 -22.23
CA LYS A 442 30.27 -3.20 -22.72
C LYS A 442 29.26 -4.16 -22.08
N SER A 443 28.49 -3.69 -21.10
CA SER A 443 27.44 -4.48 -20.44
C SER A 443 26.08 -4.16 -21.05
N HIS A 444 25.28 -5.19 -21.34
CA HIS A 444 23.93 -5.03 -21.87
C HIS A 444 22.94 -4.43 -20.85
N ARG A 445 23.25 -4.53 -19.55
CA ARG A 445 22.33 -4.23 -18.46
C ARG A 445 21.79 -2.80 -18.46
N GLY A 446 22.54 -1.83 -18.98
CA GLY A 446 22.10 -0.43 -19.02
C GLY A 446 20.98 -0.22 -20.01
N LEU A 447 21.22 -0.63 -21.26
CA LEU A 447 20.22 -0.63 -22.32
C LEU A 447 19.03 -1.54 -21.99
N GLU A 448 19.27 -2.74 -21.45
CA GLU A 448 18.21 -3.64 -20.99
C GLU A 448 17.32 -2.98 -19.94
N GLY A 449 17.90 -2.33 -18.93
CA GLY A 449 17.15 -1.61 -17.91
C GLY A 449 16.30 -0.49 -18.50
N LEU A 450 16.82 0.27 -19.47
CA LEU A 450 16.08 1.32 -20.17
C LEU A 450 14.89 0.76 -20.95
N VAL A 451 15.08 -0.33 -21.71
CA VAL A 451 13.98 -1.00 -22.42
C VAL A 451 12.91 -1.44 -21.42
N ASN A 452 13.32 -2.09 -20.32
CA ASN A 452 12.41 -2.57 -19.29
C ASN A 452 11.60 -1.43 -18.64
N VAL A 453 12.18 -0.23 -18.46
CA VAL A 453 11.44 0.93 -17.94
C VAL A 453 10.40 1.40 -18.95
N TYR A 454 10.76 1.58 -20.22
CA TYR A 454 9.81 2.02 -21.26
C TYR A 454 8.69 1.00 -21.50
N GLN A 455 9.00 -0.31 -21.47
CA GLN A 455 7.98 -1.36 -21.55
C GLN A 455 7.01 -1.30 -20.36
N TYR A 456 7.51 -1.04 -19.14
CA TYR A 456 6.68 -0.95 -17.95
C TYR A 456 5.80 0.31 -17.96
N GLU A 457 6.31 1.42 -18.47
CA GLU A 457 5.56 2.66 -18.73
C GLU A 457 4.59 2.53 -19.92
N GLN A 458 4.67 1.44 -20.69
CA GLN A 458 3.94 1.20 -21.94
C GLN A 458 4.24 2.24 -23.05
N ASP A 459 5.39 2.92 -22.98
CA ASP A 459 5.94 3.68 -24.11
C ASP A 459 6.65 2.71 -25.06
N TRP A 460 5.85 1.97 -25.83
CA TRP A 460 6.33 0.91 -26.69
C TRP A 460 7.20 1.41 -27.85
N LYS A 461 6.99 2.64 -28.31
CA LYS A 461 7.82 3.28 -29.33
C LYS A 461 9.24 3.47 -28.82
N SER A 462 9.39 4.10 -27.66
CA SER A 462 10.71 4.27 -27.04
C SER A 462 11.32 2.92 -26.67
N ALA A 463 10.53 1.98 -26.16
CA ALA A 463 10.99 0.63 -25.87
C ALA A 463 11.59 -0.04 -27.12
N ALA A 464 10.92 0.04 -28.28
CA ALA A 464 11.39 -0.53 -29.53
C ALA A 464 12.69 0.16 -30.03
N ILE A 465 12.79 1.49 -29.89
CA ILE A 465 14.01 2.24 -30.24
C ILE A 465 15.20 1.79 -29.38
N PHE A 466 15.03 1.67 -28.07
CA PHE A 466 16.11 1.26 -27.18
C PHE A 466 16.41 -0.25 -27.27
N ALA A 467 15.41 -1.07 -27.59
CA ALA A 467 15.60 -2.50 -27.82
C ALA A 467 16.37 -2.75 -29.13
N GLU A 468 16.15 -1.95 -30.16
CA GLU A 468 16.94 -1.97 -31.39
C GLU A 468 18.39 -1.58 -31.10
N LYS A 469 18.63 -0.54 -30.28
CA LYS A 469 19.99 -0.18 -29.83
C LYS A 469 20.66 -1.31 -29.05
N LEU A 470 19.90 -1.99 -28.18
CA LEU A 470 20.40 -3.15 -27.42
C LEU A 470 20.76 -4.30 -28.37
N PHE A 471 19.91 -4.59 -29.34
CA PHE A 471 20.12 -5.63 -30.35
C PHE A 471 21.38 -5.35 -31.19
N GLN A 472 21.51 -4.14 -31.72
CA GLN A 472 22.68 -3.73 -32.52
C GLN A 472 23.99 -3.81 -31.72
N ALA A 473 23.97 -3.43 -30.44
CA ALA A 473 25.15 -3.51 -29.58
C ALA A 473 25.46 -4.94 -29.13
N PHE A 474 24.45 -5.79 -28.97
CA PHE A 474 24.57 -7.16 -28.44
C PHE A 474 23.76 -8.19 -29.28
N PRO A 475 24.17 -8.45 -30.54
CA PRO A 475 23.42 -9.33 -31.44
C PRO A 475 23.60 -10.83 -31.14
N ASN A 476 24.56 -11.21 -30.29
CA ASN A 476 24.76 -12.61 -29.86
C ASN A 476 24.14 -12.89 -28.48
N LEU A 477 23.24 -12.02 -28.01
CA LEU A 477 22.63 -12.11 -26.69
C LEU A 477 21.14 -12.45 -26.80
N PRO A 478 20.65 -13.59 -26.28
CA PRO A 478 19.23 -13.97 -26.38
C PRO A 478 18.24 -12.92 -25.85
N VAL A 479 18.60 -12.20 -24.76
CA VAL A 479 17.71 -11.19 -24.18
C VAL A 479 17.51 -9.98 -25.11
N SER A 480 18.45 -9.67 -26.01
CA SER A 480 18.28 -8.55 -26.95
C SER A 480 17.18 -8.85 -27.97
N TYR A 481 17.13 -10.08 -28.51
CA TYR A 481 16.02 -10.54 -29.35
C TYR A 481 14.69 -10.57 -28.60
N ALA A 482 14.66 -11.14 -27.40
CA ALA A 482 13.45 -11.22 -26.59
C ALA A 482 12.84 -9.84 -26.29
N LEU A 483 13.69 -8.86 -25.93
CA LEU A 483 13.27 -7.49 -25.67
C LEU A 483 12.88 -6.74 -26.95
N GLN A 484 13.54 -7.02 -28.08
CA GLN A 484 13.16 -6.45 -29.36
C GLN A 484 11.79 -6.96 -29.82
N ILE A 485 11.59 -8.28 -29.81
CA ILE A 485 10.32 -8.94 -30.16
C ILE A 485 9.19 -8.38 -29.27
N THR A 486 9.38 -8.34 -27.95
CA THR A 486 8.34 -7.85 -27.03
C THR A 486 8.05 -6.37 -27.19
N SER A 487 9.06 -5.53 -27.42
CA SER A 487 8.87 -4.09 -27.64
C SER A 487 8.16 -3.80 -28.96
N LEU A 488 8.55 -4.47 -30.05
CA LEU A 488 7.88 -4.38 -31.35
C LEU A 488 6.42 -4.85 -31.27
N LYS A 489 6.15 -5.92 -30.52
CA LYS A 489 4.76 -6.38 -30.29
C LYS A 489 3.93 -5.35 -29.54
N GLY A 490 4.51 -4.73 -28.51
CA GLY A 490 3.87 -3.65 -27.80
C GLY A 490 3.59 -2.43 -28.69
N ASP A 491 4.50 -2.12 -29.61
CA ASP A 491 4.37 -1.05 -30.60
C ASP A 491 3.55 -1.46 -31.84
N ASN A 492 2.89 -2.62 -31.78
CA ASN A 492 2.08 -3.20 -32.85
C ASN A 492 2.81 -3.39 -34.20
N GLN A 493 4.12 -3.59 -34.17
CA GLN A 493 4.93 -3.96 -35.33
C GLN A 493 5.09 -5.50 -35.39
N ILE A 494 3.97 -6.22 -35.48
CA ILE A 494 3.92 -7.69 -35.38
C ILE A 494 4.74 -8.36 -36.48
N ASP A 495 4.68 -7.89 -37.73
CA ASP A 495 5.44 -8.48 -38.84
C ASP A 495 6.96 -8.42 -38.58
N LYS A 496 7.45 -7.29 -38.05
CA LYS A 496 8.87 -7.16 -37.65
C LYS A 496 9.20 -8.04 -36.45
N ALA A 497 8.29 -8.17 -35.49
CA ALA A 497 8.48 -9.06 -34.35
C ALA A 497 8.54 -10.53 -34.78
N ILE A 498 7.77 -10.94 -35.79
CA ILE A 498 7.84 -12.26 -36.42
C ILE A 498 9.19 -12.45 -37.11
N GLN A 499 9.65 -11.47 -37.89
CA GLN A 499 10.97 -11.50 -38.52
C GLN A 499 12.07 -11.71 -37.48
N TYR A 500 12.10 -10.90 -36.42
CA TYR A 500 13.05 -11.09 -35.32
C TYR A 500 12.87 -12.42 -34.58
N GLY A 501 11.64 -12.95 -34.53
CA GLY A 501 11.37 -14.29 -33.99
C GLY A 501 12.01 -15.40 -34.81
N HIS A 502 11.95 -15.32 -36.14
CA HIS A 502 12.66 -16.23 -37.03
C HIS A 502 14.17 -16.10 -36.86
N GLU A 503 14.71 -14.88 -36.92
CA GLU A 503 16.15 -14.63 -36.71
C GLU A 503 16.62 -15.16 -35.35
N PHE A 504 15.79 -15.05 -34.31
CA PHE A 504 16.12 -15.54 -32.97
C PHE A 504 16.18 -17.08 -32.94
N ALA A 505 15.20 -17.76 -33.54
CA ALA A 505 15.17 -19.21 -33.63
C ALA A 505 16.31 -19.77 -34.51
N ASP A 506 16.64 -19.09 -35.60
CA ASP A 506 17.74 -19.47 -36.50
C ASP A 506 19.11 -19.30 -35.81
N LYS A 507 19.28 -18.20 -35.06
CA LYS A 507 20.53 -17.91 -34.34
C LYS A 507 20.75 -18.84 -33.14
N PHE A 508 19.68 -19.23 -32.46
CA PHE A 508 19.72 -20.09 -31.28
C PHE A 508 18.78 -21.30 -31.45
N PRO A 509 19.11 -22.24 -32.36
CA PRO A 509 18.21 -23.33 -32.73
C PRO A 509 17.90 -24.30 -31.59
N ASP A 510 18.79 -24.43 -30.60
CA ASP A 510 18.62 -25.31 -29.45
C ASP A 510 17.98 -24.62 -28.24
N LEU A 511 17.82 -23.29 -28.30
CA LEU A 511 17.24 -22.51 -27.22
C LEU A 511 15.71 -22.56 -27.30
N GLU A 512 15.08 -23.25 -26.34
CA GLU A 512 13.62 -23.30 -26.18
C GLU A 512 12.99 -21.90 -26.21
N LEU A 513 13.62 -20.94 -25.53
CA LEU A 513 13.17 -19.57 -25.42
C LEU A 513 12.91 -18.93 -26.79
N ALA A 514 13.79 -19.17 -27.77
CA ALA A 514 13.68 -18.60 -29.09
C ALA A 514 12.45 -19.13 -29.85
N HIS A 515 12.25 -20.44 -29.80
CA HIS A 515 11.09 -21.11 -30.42
C HIS A 515 9.79 -20.70 -29.74
N ARG A 516 9.81 -20.52 -28.42
CA ARG A 516 8.66 -20.03 -27.67
C ARG A 516 8.30 -18.61 -28.08
N TYR A 517 9.27 -17.69 -28.18
CA TYR A 517 9.00 -16.32 -28.62
C TYR A 517 8.45 -16.29 -30.04
N LEU A 518 8.96 -17.11 -30.96
CA LEU A 518 8.41 -17.24 -32.30
C LEU A 518 6.97 -17.78 -32.27
N ALA A 519 6.72 -18.92 -31.64
CA ALA A 519 5.39 -19.52 -31.56
C ALA A 519 4.36 -18.60 -30.89
N VAL A 520 4.72 -17.96 -29.78
CA VAL A 520 3.84 -17.00 -29.08
C VAL A 520 3.57 -15.77 -29.96
N THR A 521 4.56 -15.29 -30.71
CA THR A 521 4.38 -14.13 -31.60
C THR A 521 3.54 -14.48 -32.81
N MET A 522 3.69 -15.67 -33.38
CA MET A 522 2.80 -16.20 -34.42
C MET A 522 1.37 -16.36 -33.91
N CYS A 523 1.16 -16.91 -32.71
CA CYS A 523 -0.18 -17.01 -32.12
C CYS A 523 -0.82 -15.62 -31.88
N GLN A 524 -0.01 -14.58 -31.67
CA GLN A 524 -0.48 -13.19 -31.57
C GLN A 524 -0.70 -12.49 -32.91
N ASN A 525 -0.33 -13.12 -34.03
CA ASN A 525 -0.79 -12.72 -35.36
C ASN A 525 -2.25 -13.17 -35.60
N PHE A 526 -2.81 -13.99 -34.70
CA PHE A 526 -4.21 -14.45 -34.63
C PHE A 526 -4.77 -15.14 -35.87
N ASP A 527 -3.90 -15.56 -36.78
CA ASP A 527 -4.22 -16.48 -37.86
C ASP A 527 -3.89 -17.90 -37.38
N PHE A 528 -4.93 -18.69 -37.16
CA PHE A 528 -4.80 -20.06 -36.67
C PHE A 528 -3.98 -20.91 -37.64
N ASP A 529 -4.21 -20.79 -38.94
CA ASP A 529 -3.60 -21.64 -39.96
C ASP A 529 -2.11 -21.38 -40.08
N THR A 530 -1.67 -20.11 -39.97
CA THR A 530 -0.24 -19.79 -39.97
C THR A 530 0.44 -20.03 -38.62
N ALA A 531 -0.27 -19.89 -37.49
CA ALA A 531 0.34 -20.07 -36.18
C ALA A 531 0.46 -21.55 -35.75
N TYR A 532 -0.48 -22.41 -36.16
CA TYR A 532 -0.56 -23.80 -35.74
C TYR A 532 0.73 -24.60 -36.03
N PRO A 533 1.38 -24.51 -37.21
CA PRO A 533 2.63 -25.23 -37.48
C PRO A 533 3.77 -24.88 -36.52
N TYR A 534 3.86 -23.62 -36.07
CA TYR A 534 4.89 -23.19 -35.12
C TYR A 534 4.61 -23.69 -33.70
N TYR A 535 3.34 -23.70 -33.30
CA TYR A 535 2.92 -24.35 -32.07
C TYR A 535 3.22 -25.84 -32.10
N GLU A 536 2.88 -26.54 -33.18
CA GLU A 536 3.13 -27.97 -33.33
C GLU A 536 4.63 -28.26 -33.26
N THR A 537 5.44 -27.48 -33.97
CA THR A 537 6.91 -27.56 -33.92
C THR A 537 7.44 -27.38 -32.49
N TYR A 538 6.96 -26.38 -31.77
CA TYR A 538 7.34 -26.13 -30.37
C TYR A 538 6.94 -27.31 -29.47
N CYS A 539 5.71 -27.79 -29.59
CA CYS A 539 5.20 -28.91 -28.80
C CYS A 539 5.96 -30.22 -29.08
N ASN A 540 6.26 -30.50 -30.34
CA ASN A 540 7.00 -31.70 -30.73
C ASN A 540 8.43 -31.70 -30.18
N ARG A 541 9.09 -30.53 -30.16
CA ARG A 541 10.48 -30.40 -29.70
C ARG A 541 10.60 -30.26 -28.18
N PHE A 542 9.75 -29.45 -27.56
CA PHE A 542 9.92 -29.00 -26.17
C PHE A 542 8.74 -29.35 -25.25
N GLY A 543 7.61 -29.79 -25.80
CA GLY A 543 6.38 -30.03 -25.05
C GLY A 543 6.39 -31.26 -24.13
N LYS A 544 7.36 -32.17 -24.28
CA LYS A 544 7.54 -33.31 -23.37
C LYS A 544 8.25 -32.93 -22.06
N ASP A 545 8.95 -31.80 -22.03
CA ASP A 545 9.56 -31.31 -20.79
C ASP A 545 8.47 -30.73 -19.89
N LYS A 546 8.35 -31.28 -18.68
CA LYS A 546 7.38 -30.83 -17.68
C LYS A 546 7.54 -29.34 -17.32
N ASN A 547 8.75 -28.80 -17.42
CA ASN A 547 8.98 -27.37 -17.19
C ASN A 547 8.31 -26.49 -18.25
N ASN A 548 8.02 -27.01 -19.45
CA ASN A 548 7.43 -26.28 -20.57
C ASN A 548 5.92 -26.49 -20.70
N GLU A 549 5.32 -27.37 -19.90
CA GLU A 549 3.89 -27.71 -19.96
C GLU A 549 2.99 -26.46 -19.89
N HIS A 550 3.31 -25.52 -19.00
CA HIS A 550 2.58 -24.25 -18.89
C HIS A 550 2.66 -23.37 -20.16
N HIS A 551 3.79 -23.40 -20.90
CA HIS A 551 3.94 -22.70 -22.18
C HIS A 551 3.09 -23.36 -23.28
N VAL A 552 3.06 -24.69 -23.32
CA VAL A 552 2.20 -25.44 -24.25
C VAL A 552 0.73 -25.07 -24.02
N ILE A 553 0.29 -25.03 -22.77
CA ILE A 553 -1.08 -24.63 -22.40
C ILE A 553 -1.36 -23.18 -22.77
N TYR A 554 -0.40 -22.27 -22.57
CA TYR A 554 -0.54 -20.88 -23.01
C TYR A 554 -0.70 -20.74 -24.53
N LEU A 555 0.06 -21.52 -25.31
CA LEU A 555 -0.07 -21.55 -26.77
C LEU A 555 -1.42 -22.14 -27.19
N LYS A 556 -1.85 -23.26 -26.57
CA LYS A 556 -3.19 -23.83 -26.80
C LYS A 556 -4.30 -22.82 -26.51
N GLN A 557 -4.18 -22.06 -25.42
CA GLN A 557 -5.13 -21.02 -25.07
C GLN A 557 -5.14 -19.90 -26.14
N SER A 558 -3.96 -19.52 -26.64
CA SER A 558 -3.82 -18.50 -27.68
C SER A 558 -4.41 -18.96 -29.03
N LEU A 559 -4.28 -20.25 -29.36
CA LEU A 559 -4.87 -20.88 -30.55
C LEU A 559 -6.36 -21.20 -30.41
N GLY A 560 -6.92 -21.15 -29.19
CA GLY A 560 -8.34 -21.47 -28.95
C GLY A 560 -8.65 -22.94 -28.77
N LEU A 561 -7.65 -23.75 -28.46
CA LEU A 561 -7.83 -25.15 -28.11
C LEU A 561 -8.32 -25.25 -26.66
N TYR A 562 -9.46 -24.62 -26.36
CA TYR A 562 -9.93 -24.39 -24.99
C TYR A 562 -10.41 -25.68 -24.29
N GLU A 563 -10.82 -26.69 -25.05
CA GLU A 563 -11.18 -28.01 -24.49
C GLU A 563 -9.96 -28.69 -23.85
N ASP A 564 -8.83 -28.70 -24.56
CA ASP A 564 -7.56 -29.20 -24.05
C ASP A 564 -7.07 -28.41 -22.83
N VAL A 565 -7.19 -27.09 -22.89
CA VAL A 565 -6.81 -26.18 -21.79
C VAL A 565 -7.69 -26.45 -20.57
N LEU A 566 -9.00 -26.66 -20.76
CA LEU A 566 -9.92 -27.03 -19.69
C LEU A 566 -9.56 -28.37 -19.07
N ALA A 567 -9.27 -29.39 -19.90
CA ALA A 567 -8.87 -30.71 -19.43
C ALA A 567 -7.59 -30.64 -18.57
N TYR A 568 -6.58 -29.91 -19.04
CA TYR A 568 -5.35 -29.67 -18.30
C TYR A 568 -5.61 -29.01 -16.93
N HIS A 569 -6.39 -27.94 -16.89
CA HIS A 569 -6.69 -27.24 -15.63
C HIS A 569 -7.57 -28.07 -14.70
N LYS A 570 -8.53 -28.84 -15.20
CA LYS A 570 -9.33 -29.78 -14.39
C LYS A 570 -8.47 -30.88 -13.76
N GLN A 571 -7.44 -31.36 -14.47
CA GLN A 571 -6.50 -32.38 -13.97
C GLN A 571 -5.49 -31.82 -12.96
N ASN A 572 -4.91 -30.65 -13.25
CA ASN A 572 -3.79 -30.09 -12.48
C ASN A 572 -4.20 -29.12 -11.37
N LEU A 573 -5.45 -28.66 -11.36
CA LEU A 573 -6.02 -27.81 -10.31
C LEU A 573 -7.21 -28.53 -9.65
N PRO A 574 -6.99 -29.62 -8.89
CA PRO A 574 -8.09 -30.46 -8.45
C PRO A 574 -8.93 -29.80 -7.36
N ASN A 575 -10.24 -30.05 -7.49
CA ASN A 575 -11.36 -29.68 -6.62
C ASN A 575 -11.72 -28.18 -6.61
N PRO A 576 -12.46 -27.69 -7.63
CA PRO A 576 -13.09 -26.36 -7.63
C PRO A 576 -14.15 -26.25 -6.52
N SER A 577 -13.66 -26.03 -5.31
CA SER A 577 -14.41 -25.84 -4.08
C SER A 577 -14.23 -24.42 -3.56
N SER A 578 -15.01 -24.07 -2.54
CA SER A 578 -14.84 -22.84 -1.75
C SER A 578 -13.47 -22.73 -1.06
N ASN A 579 -12.58 -23.73 -1.17
CA ASN A 579 -11.20 -23.70 -0.65
C ASN A 579 -10.12 -23.52 -1.74
N SER A 580 -10.47 -23.53 -3.03
CA SER A 580 -9.52 -23.37 -4.16
C SER A 580 -8.76 -22.03 -4.19
N PRO A 581 -7.53 -21.95 -4.72
CA PRO A 581 -6.87 -20.66 -4.95
C PRO A 581 -7.64 -19.73 -5.92
N TYR A 582 -7.53 -18.41 -5.72
CA TYR A 582 -8.18 -17.40 -6.57
C TYR A 582 -7.88 -17.55 -8.06
N ALA A 583 -6.60 -17.66 -8.38
CA ALA A 583 -6.13 -17.72 -9.76
C ALA A 583 -6.73 -18.91 -10.50
N SER A 584 -6.92 -20.05 -9.81
CA SER A 584 -7.48 -21.26 -10.37
C SER A 584 -8.95 -21.10 -10.78
N LEU A 585 -9.77 -20.49 -9.92
CA LEU A 585 -11.21 -20.29 -10.21
C LEU A 585 -11.43 -19.28 -11.33
N ALA A 586 -10.67 -18.18 -11.32
CA ALA A 586 -10.74 -17.19 -12.40
C ALA A 586 -10.33 -17.79 -13.75
N GLN A 587 -9.30 -18.64 -13.76
CA GLN A 587 -8.84 -19.30 -14.98
C GLN A 587 -9.90 -20.26 -15.51
N LEU A 588 -10.49 -21.12 -14.67
CA LEU A 588 -11.58 -22.01 -15.05
C LEU A 588 -12.79 -21.23 -15.59
N ALA A 589 -13.17 -20.13 -14.94
CA ALA A 589 -14.29 -19.30 -15.41
C ALA A 589 -14.03 -18.71 -16.81
N LYS A 590 -12.83 -18.18 -17.06
CA LYS A 590 -12.44 -17.64 -18.37
C LYS A 590 -12.44 -18.72 -19.46
N ILE A 591 -11.95 -19.92 -19.16
CA ILE A 591 -11.92 -21.03 -20.12
C ILE A 591 -13.34 -21.52 -20.42
N SER A 592 -14.19 -21.71 -19.40
CA SER A 592 -15.60 -22.07 -19.59
C SER A 592 -16.35 -21.00 -20.39
N GLN A 593 -16.01 -19.72 -20.21
CA GLN A 593 -16.56 -18.63 -21.01
C GLN A 593 -16.11 -18.73 -22.47
N CYS A 594 -14.85 -19.09 -22.70
CA CYS A 594 -14.32 -19.32 -24.04
C CYS A 594 -14.99 -20.50 -24.77
N LEU A 595 -15.52 -21.45 -24.01
CA LEU A 595 -16.29 -22.60 -24.50
C LEU A 595 -17.80 -22.31 -24.58
N ASN A 596 -18.24 -21.07 -24.33
CA ASN A 596 -19.65 -20.68 -24.27
C ASN A 596 -20.50 -21.52 -23.27
N ASN A 597 -19.86 -22.07 -22.23
CA ASN A 597 -20.54 -22.83 -21.18
C ASN A 597 -20.98 -21.88 -20.06
N TYR A 598 -22.20 -21.33 -20.18
CA TYR A 598 -22.72 -20.31 -19.25
C TYR A 598 -22.81 -20.81 -17.81
N ASP A 599 -23.26 -22.05 -17.60
CA ASP A 599 -23.48 -22.62 -16.26
C ASP A 599 -22.15 -22.78 -15.52
N GLU A 600 -21.13 -23.37 -16.16
CA GLU A 600 -19.80 -23.47 -15.56
C GLU A 600 -19.17 -22.09 -15.35
N THR A 601 -19.34 -21.16 -16.30
CA THR A 601 -18.81 -19.80 -16.18
C THR A 601 -19.38 -19.07 -14.97
N ILE A 602 -20.71 -19.09 -14.80
CA ILE A 602 -21.40 -18.48 -13.66
C ILE A 602 -20.96 -19.17 -12.37
N LYS A 603 -20.91 -20.51 -12.34
CA LYS A 603 -20.47 -21.28 -11.19
C LYS A 603 -19.06 -20.85 -10.74
N TYR A 604 -18.09 -20.82 -11.65
CA TYR A 604 -16.71 -20.50 -11.30
C TYR A 604 -16.52 -19.02 -10.94
N TRP A 605 -17.22 -18.09 -11.62
CA TRP A 605 -17.20 -16.68 -11.23
C TRP A 605 -17.88 -16.44 -9.87
N ASN A 606 -18.96 -17.14 -9.55
CA ASN A 606 -19.60 -17.09 -8.23
C ASN A 606 -18.67 -17.60 -7.13
N LEU A 607 -18.01 -18.75 -7.32
CA LEU A 607 -17.03 -19.28 -6.38
C LEU A 607 -15.83 -18.33 -6.20
N TYR A 608 -15.35 -17.74 -7.29
CA TYR A 608 -14.30 -16.73 -7.26
C TYR A 608 -14.74 -15.51 -6.44
N ARG A 609 -15.94 -14.98 -6.69
CA ARG A 609 -16.49 -13.82 -5.98
C ARG A 609 -16.74 -14.12 -4.51
N GLU A 610 -17.31 -15.27 -4.18
CA GLU A 610 -17.54 -15.68 -2.78
C GLU A 610 -16.24 -15.66 -1.98
N LYS A 611 -15.17 -16.19 -2.57
CA LYS A 611 -13.84 -16.07 -1.97
C LYS A 611 -13.41 -14.63 -1.92
N TRP A 612 -13.49 -13.90 -3.04
CA TRP A 612 -12.99 -12.52 -3.18
C TRP A 612 -13.51 -11.66 -2.05
N ILE A 613 -14.81 -11.79 -1.80
CA ILE A 613 -15.59 -11.19 -0.72
C ILE A 613 -15.11 -11.64 0.68
N LYS A 614 -14.74 -12.92 0.86
CA LYS A 614 -14.28 -13.52 2.12
C LYS A 614 -12.80 -13.30 2.44
N SER A 615 -11.94 -12.99 1.47
CA SER A 615 -10.54 -12.67 1.78
C SER A 615 -10.41 -11.33 2.48
N GLU A 616 -9.32 -11.15 3.23
CA GLU A 616 -8.91 -9.88 3.87
C GLU A 616 -8.85 -8.67 2.91
N ASN A 617 -9.03 -8.90 1.60
CA ASN A 617 -9.11 -7.89 0.54
C ASN A 617 -10.53 -7.33 0.28
N THR A 618 -11.52 -7.60 1.13
CA THR A 618 -12.76 -6.82 1.18
C THR A 618 -13.35 -6.84 2.59
N VAL A 619 -13.53 -5.67 3.20
CA VAL A 619 -14.21 -5.46 4.50
C VAL A 619 -15.67 -6.00 4.48
N THR A 620 -16.18 -6.37 3.31
CA THR A 620 -17.53 -6.90 3.08
C THR A 620 -17.85 -8.19 3.87
N ALA A 621 -16.86 -9.02 4.22
CA ALA A 621 -17.09 -10.22 5.03
C ALA A 621 -17.56 -9.89 6.47
N ALA A 622 -17.10 -8.80 7.07
CA ALA A 622 -17.52 -8.37 8.40
C ALA A 622 -18.94 -7.76 8.38
N LEU A 623 -19.35 -7.16 7.26
CA LEU A 623 -20.61 -6.42 7.14
C LEU A 623 -21.79 -7.29 6.71
N ARG A 624 -21.57 -8.42 6.02
CA ARG A 624 -22.66 -9.38 5.73
C ARG A 624 -23.18 -10.06 6.99
N ASN A 625 -22.34 -10.14 8.03
CA ASN A 625 -22.72 -10.70 9.33
C ASN A 625 -23.47 -9.69 10.23
N SER A 626 -23.60 -8.41 9.83
CA SER A 626 -24.54 -7.49 10.47
C SER A 626 -25.93 -7.66 9.85
N THR A 627 -26.54 -8.82 10.10
CA THR A 627 -27.98 -9.00 9.87
C THR A 627 -28.72 -8.15 10.88
N THR A 628 -29.24 -6.98 10.45
CA THR A 628 -30.45 -6.29 10.95
C THR A 628 -30.32 -4.78 10.67
N ASP A 629 -30.91 -4.29 9.60
CA ASP A 629 -31.44 -2.92 9.58
C ASP A 629 -32.42 -2.78 8.41
N ASN A 630 -33.72 -2.75 8.72
CA ASN A 630 -34.81 -2.49 7.75
C ASN A 630 -34.90 -1.00 7.37
N LYS A 631 -33.78 -0.27 7.37
CA LYS A 631 -33.77 1.17 7.07
C LYS A 631 -33.80 1.42 5.56
N PRO A 632 -34.52 2.46 5.10
CA PRO A 632 -34.41 2.98 3.74
C PRO A 632 -32.96 3.23 3.31
N LEU A 633 -32.60 2.86 2.07
CA LEU A 633 -31.22 2.88 1.56
C LEU A 633 -30.54 4.25 1.70
N ASN A 634 -31.29 5.34 1.54
CA ASN A 634 -30.82 6.72 1.72
C ASN A 634 -30.38 7.03 3.15
N ILE A 635 -31.08 6.51 4.17
CA ILE A 635 -30.73 6.66 5.59
C ILE A 635 -29.46 5.85 5.89
N LEU A 636 -29.36 4.63 5.35
CA LEU A 636 -28.21 3.76 5.52
C LEU A 636 -26.93 4.34 4.90
N ILE A 637 -27.03 4.92 3.68
CA ILE A 637 -25.94 5.63 3.00
C ILE A 637 -25.46 6.81 3.85
N HIS A 638 -26.39 7.63 4.34
CA HIS A 638 -26.10 8.83 5.11
C HIS A 638 -25.46 8.53 6.49
N GLU A 639 -26.00 7.58 7.25
CA GLU A 639 -25.45 7.19 8.56
C GLU A 639 -24.03 6.60 8.43
N LYS A 640 -23.80 5.72 7.46
CA LYS A 640 -22.49 5.04 7.31
C LYS A 640 -21.39 5.93 6.73
N LEU A 641 -21.73 6.88 5.85
CA LEU A 641 -20.78 7.87 5.33
C LEU A 641 -20.46 8.95 6.38
N SER A 642 -21.46 9.47 7.10
CA SER A 642 -21.24 10.53 8.10
C SER A 642 -20.34 10.10 9.28
N GLN A 643 -20.25 8.81 9.57
CA GLN A 643 -19.33 8.28 10.59
C GLN A 643 -17.85 8.29 10.15
N ASN A 644 -17.58 8.19 8.84
CA ASN A 644 -16.23 7.93 8.30
C ASN A 644 -15.64 9.07 7.46
N LEU A 645 -16.44 10.10 7.11
CA LEU A 645 -15.93 11.30 6.43
C LEU A 645 -15.08 12.16 7.37
N ASN A 646 -13.93 12.64 6.89
CA ASN A 646 -13.11 13.62 7.62
C ASN A 646 -13.80 14.99 7.67
N LYS A 647 -13.34 15.90 8.53
CA LYS A 647 -14.01 17.19 8.77
C LYS A 647 -14.09 18.05 7.51
N GLU A 648 -13.07 17.99 6.67
CA GLU A 648 -12.97 18.74 5.40
C GLU A 648 -13.93 18.18 4.33
N ALA A 649 -14.09 16.86 4.23
CA ALA A 649 -15.07 16.21 3.37
C ALA A 649 -16.51 16.37 3.91
N LYS A 650 -16.69 16.42 5.23
CA LYS A 650 -17.98 16.82 5.86
C LYS A 650 -18.31 18.26 5.51
N ASP A 651 -17.34 19.17 5.64
CA ASP A 651 -17.51 20.58 5.31
C ASP A 651 -17.72 20.77 3.81
N LEU A 652 -17.05 20.03 2.91
CA LEU A 652 -17.27 20.04 1.45
C LEU A 652 -18.61 19.42 1.04
N PHE A 653 -19.07 18.38 1.74
CA PHE A 653 -20.40 17.78 1.52
C PHE A 653 -21.51 18.71 2.03
N VAL A 654 -21.26 19.45 3.11
CA VAL A 654 -22.16 20.45 3.69
C VAL A 654 -22.08 21.82 2.98
N SER A 655 -20.93 22.21 2.42
CA SER A 655 -20.71 23.46 1.68
C SER A 655 -21.00 23.30 0.19
N GLY A 656 -20.85 22.09 -0.36
CA GLY A 656 -21.45 21.71 -1.65
C GLY A 656 -22.97 21.83 -1.60
N ARG A 657 -23.57 21.51 -0.43
CA ARG A 657 -24.96 21.79 -0.09
C ARG A 657 -25.33 23.26 -0.19
N SER A 658 -24.45 24.21 0.12
CA SER A 658 -24.78 25.64 0.00
C SER A 658 -24.74 26.15 -1.45
N LYS A 659 -24.05 25.46 -2.37
CA LYS A 659 -24.12 25.72 -3.82
C LYS A 659 -25.23 24.93 -4.53
N LEU A 660 -25.61 23.75 -4.02
CA LEU A 660 -26.78 22.98 -4.46
C LEU A 660 -28.10 23.57 -3.92
N ALA A 661 -28.07 24.28 -2.78
CA ALA A 661 -29.25 24.88 -2.15
C ALA A 661 -29.93 25.95 -3.00
N GLU A 662 -29.23 26.65 -3.90
CA GLU A 662 -29.86 27.61 -4.81
C GLU A 662 -30.73 26.92 -5.89
N ILE A 663 -30.50 25.62 -6.16
CA ILE A 663 -31.31 24.84 -7.10
C ILE A 663 -32.37 23.98 -6.38
N ASP A 664 -32.12 23.59 -5.11
CA ASP A 664 -32.97 22.64 -4.37
C ASP A 664 -34.05 23.25 -3.47
N ALA A 665 -33.97 24.55 -3.12
CA ALA A 665 -34.96 25.15 -2.19
C ALA A 665 -36.40 25.25 -2.74
N LEU A 666 -36.61 25.03 -4.04
CA LEU A 666 -37.95 24.97 -4.66
C LEU A 666 -38.45 23.54 -4.95
N ARG A 667 -37.63 22.48 -4.79
CA ARG A 667 -38.01 21.10 -5.16
C ARG A 667 -38.35 20.17 -3.99
N PHE A 668 -37.97 20.52 -2.76
CA PHE A 668 -38.15 19.62 -1.61
C PHE A 668 -39.51 19.72 -0.89
N SER A 669 -40.30 20.78 -1.10
CA SER A 669 -41.68 20.82 -0.58
C SER A 669 -42.66 20.02 -1.46
N SER A 670 -42.41 19.89 -2.76
CA SER A 670 -43.29 19.15 -3.68
C SER A 670 -43.02 17.64 -3.76
N TRP A 671 -41.96 17.13 -3.10
CA TRP A 671 -41.64 15.69 -3.10
C TRP A 671 -42.60 14.92 -2.18
N PHE A 672 -42.93 15.44 -1.00
CA PHE A 672 -43.94 14.80 -0.15
C PHE A 672 -45.32 14.75 -0.83
N ASP A 673 -45.70 15.79 -1.59
CA ASP A 673 -46.91 15.79 -2.43
C ASP A 673 -46.85 14.83 -3.63
N TYR A 674 -45.66 14.55 -4.16
CA TYR A 674 -45.46 13.63 -5.29
C TYR A 674 -45.57 12.16 -4.87
N LEU A 675 -45.08 11.80 -3.67
CA LEU A 675 -45.18 10.44 -3.14
C LEU A 675 -46.62 10.07 -2.75
N ASP A 676 -47.42 11.02 -2.26
CA ASP A 676 -48.84 10.80 -1.98
C ASP A 676 -49.68 10.64 -3.26
N LYS A 677 -49.27 11.23 -4.39
CA LYS A 677 -50.01 11.16 -5.65
C LYS A 677 -49.72 9.94 -6.51
N LYS A 678 -48.61 9.22 -6.31
CA LYS A 678 -48.22 8.11 -7.19
C LYS A 678 -48.85 6.75 -6.84
N GLN A 679 -49.75 6.70 -5.86
CA GLN A 679 -50.52 5.48 -5.53
C GLN A 679 -51.76 5.25 -6.39
N PHE A 680 -52.12 6.17 -7.28
CA PHE A 680 -53.16 5.95 -8.27
C PHE A 680 -52.69 6.47 -9.63
N ASP A 681 -52.29 5.56 -10.50
CA ASP A 681 -52.63 5.67 -11.92
C ASP A 681 -52.40 4.31 -12.60
N THR A 682 -53.51 3.60 -12.75
CA THR A 682 -53.66 2.47 -13.67
C THR A 682 -54.05 2.98 -15.05
N GLU A 683 -53.41 2.38 -16.05
CA GLU A 683 -53.85 2.21 -17.44
C GLU A 683 -54.02 3.46 -18.32
N ASN A 684 -53.06 3.65 -19.23
CA ASN A 684 -53.35 3.75 -20.66
C ASN A 684 -52.09 3.51 -21.50
N SER A 685 -52.19 2.59 -22.47
CA SER A 685 -51.12 2.19 -23.38
C SER A 685 -50.77 3.30 -24.37
N SER A 686 -49.64 3.97 -24.11
CA SER A 686 -48.90 4.77 -25.11
C SER A 686 -47.75 3.93 -25.68
N PRO A 687 -47.31 4.18 -26.93
CA PRO A 687 -46.27 3.37 -27.58
C PRO A 687 -45.00 3.35 -26.73
N ILE A 688 -44.37 2.18 -26.62
CA ILE A 688 -43.15 1.97 -25.82
C ILE A 688 -42.03 2.81 -26.42
N VAL A 689 -41.82 4.02 -25.90
CA VAL A 689 -40.59 4.79 -26.14
C VAL A 689 -39.48 4.03 -25.44
N LYS A 690 -38.53 3.49 -26.20
CA LYS A 690 -37.32 2.86 -25.65
C LYS A 690 -36.47 3.94 -25.00
N ASP A 691 -35.86 3.64 -23.86
CA ASP A 691 -35.02 4.60 -23.14
C ASP A 691 -33.84 5.07 -24.03
N THR A 692 -33.47 6.34 -23.87
CA THR A 692 -32.36 6.98 -24.59
C THR A 692 -31.01 6.37 -24.22
N ILE A 693 -30.17 6.15 -25.23
CA ILE A 693 -28.77 5.77 -25.11
C ILE A 693 -27.91 7.04 -25.14
N GLN A 694 -27.02 7.20 -24.17
CA GLN A 694 -26.16 8.37 -24.04
C GLN A 694 -24.70 7.96 -23.93
N SER A 695 -23.83 8.64 -24.67
CA SER A 695 -22.39 8.33 -24.75
C SER A 695 -21.54 9.60 -24.87
N LEU A 696 -20.25 9.51 -24.54
CA LEU A 696 -19.28 10.60 -24.67
C LEU A 696 -18.18 10.25 -25.66
N TRP A 697 -17.77 11.24 -26.47
CA TRP A 697 -16.53 11.15 -27.24
C TRP A 697 -15.63 12.37 -27.04
N ILE A 698 -14.35 12.10 -26.76
CA ILE A 698 -13.29 13.11 -26.69
C ILE A 698 -12.27 12.78 -27.79
N GLY A 699 -12.39 13.46 -28.93
CA GLY A 699 -11.59 13.21 -30.12
C GLY A 699 -12.14 13.94 -31.33
N LYS A 700 -11.37 14.01 -32.42
CA LYS A 700 -11.73 14.78 -33.63
C LYS A 700 -12.54 13.98 -34.65
N ASP A 701 -12.42 12.66 -34.62
CA ASP A 701 -13.04 11.76 -35.58
C ASP A 701 -13.58 10.51 -34.87
N LEU A 702 -14.69 9.95 -35.37
CA LEU A 702 -15.16 8.62 -34.98
C LEU A 702 -14.56 7.55 -35.88
N GLY A 703 -13.93 6.54 -35.26
CA GLY A 703 -13.50 5.32 -35.94
C GLY A 703 -14.68 4.40 -36.24
N ILE A 704 -14.43 3.35 -37.03
CA ILE A 704 -15.48 2.40 -37.46
C ILE A 704 -16.22 1.75 -36.29
N VAL A 705 -15.51 1.40 -35.20
CA VAL A 705 -16.12 0.79 -34.00
C VAL A 705 -17.10 1.76 -33.31
N GLN A 706 -16.72 3.04 -33.23
CA GLN A 706 -17.57 4.07 -32.62
C GLN A 706 -18.82 4.32 -33.47
N GLN A 707 -18.66 4.37 -34.80
CA GLN A 707 -19.77 4.51 -35.73
C GLN A 707 -20.73 3.33 -35.61
N LEU A 708 -20.18 2.12 -35.63
CA LEU A 708 -20.94 0.88 -35.48
C LEU A 708 -21.70 0.82 -34.16
N CYS A 709 -21.07 1.23 -33.06
CA CYS A 709 -21.70 1.33 -31.74
C CYS A 709 -22.98 2.16 -31.83
N LEU A 710 -22.89 3.41 -32.27
CA LEU A 710 -24.05 4.31 -32.34
C LEU A 710 -25.10 3.82 -33.35
N ALA A 711 -24.68 3.40 -34.53
CA ALA A 711 -25.56 2.89 -35.59
C ALA A 711 -26.35 1.65 -35.13
N SER A 712 -25.71 0.75 -34.37
CA SER A 712 -26.37 -0.46 -33.87
C SER A 712 -27.54 -0.15 -32.92
N TYR A 713 -27.42 0.85 -32.05
CA TYR A 713 -28.52 1.27 -31.18
C TYR A 713 -29.65 1.96 -31.95
N LEU A 714 -29.32 2.81 -32.93
CA LEU A 714 -30.30 3.43 -33.83
C LEU A 714 -31.08 2.38 -34.61
N TYR A 715 -30.39 1.38 -35.17
CA TYR A 715 -31.00 0.25 -35.86
C TYR A 715 -32.00 -0.50 -34.97
N HIS A 716 -31.65 -0.68 -33.70
CA HIS A 716 -32.53 -1.31 -32.71
C HIS A 716 -33.60 -0.36 -32.14
N GLY A 717 -33.76 0.84 -32.70
CA GLY A 717 -34.86 1.77 -32.42
C GLY A 717 -34.69 2.58 -31.14
N HIS A 718 -33.46 2.73 -30.65
CA HIS A 718 -33.16 3.65 -29.55
C HIS A 718 -32.87 5.05 -30.06
N GLU A 719 -33.28 6.07 -29.30
CA GLU A 719 -32.73 7.42 -29.46
C GLU A 719 -31.30 7.46 -28.91
N VAL A 720 -30.38 8.08 -29.65
CA VAL A 720 -28.95 8.09 -29.30
C VAL A 720 -28.44 9.52 -29.17
N HIS A 721 -27.94 9.88 -28.00
CA HIS A 721 -27.29 11.17 -27.73
C HIS A 721 -25.78 10.98 -27.60
N LEU A 722 -25.03 11.74 -28.40
CA LEU A 722 -23.56 11.75 -28.35
C LEU A 722 -23.08 13.10 -27.83
N TYR A 723 -22.44 13.10 -26.67
CA TYR A 723 -21.78 14.27 -26.10
C TYR A 723 -20.38 14.45 -26.68
N THR A 724 -20.06 15.67 -27.11
CA THR A 724 -18.74 16.03 -27.65
C THR A 724 -18.38 17.47 -27.27
N TYR A 725 -17.10 17.82 -27.29
CA TYR A 725 -16.63 19.18 -27.02
C TYR A 725 -16.22 19.96 -28.29
N GLN A 726 -16.10 19.29 -29.43
CA GLN A 726 -15.61 19.86 -30.67
C GLN A 726 -16.34 19.24 -31.86
N ASP A 727 -16.30 19.91 -33.01
CA ASP A 727 -16.86 19.39 -34.25
C ASP A 727 -16.26 18.02 -34.59
N LEU A 728 -17.14 17.03 -34.69
CA LEU A 728 -16.78 15.62 -34.82
C LEU A 728 -17.19 15.10 -36.20
N LYS A 729 -16.28 14.42 -36.88
CA LYS A 729 -16.54 13.81 -38.20
C LYS A 729 -17.02 12.36 -38.08
N ASN A 730 -17.68 11.91 -39.15
CA ASN A 730 -18.19 10.55 -39.31
C ASN A 730 -19.22 10.16 -38.24
N ILE A 731 -20.16 11.06 -37.94
CA ILE A 731 -21.26 10.76 -37.02
C ILE A 731 -22.37 10.04 -37.80
N PRO A 732 -22.79 8.83 -37.35
CA PRO A 732 -23.90 8.10 -37.96
C PRO A 732 -25.18 8.91 -38.06
N LYS A 733 -25.95 8.72 -39.13
CA LYS A 733 -27.17 9.49 -39.39
C LYS A 733 -28.25 9.16 -38.35
N GLY A 734 -28.78 10.18 -37.69
CA GLY A 734 -29.82 10.04 -36.67
C GLY A 734 -29.31 10.15 -35.22
N VAL A 735 -27.99 10.20 -35.03
CA VAL A 735 -27.40 10.54 -33.72
C VAL A 735 -27.66 12.01 -33.39
N ILE A 736 -28.13 12.27 -32.18
CA ILE A 736 -28.33 13.62 -31.67
C ILE A 736 -27.04 14.07 -30.98
N VAL A 737 -26.34 15.02 -31.58
CA VAL A 737 -25.12 15.58 -30.98
C VAL A 737 -25.49 16.58 -29.88
N LYS A 738 -24.83 16.47 -28.73
CA LYS A 738 -24.98 17.34 -27.56
C LYS A 738 -23.65 17.96 -27.16
N ASP A 739 -23.69 19.16 -26.58
CA ASP A 739 -22.49 19.80 -26.05
C ASP A 739 -22.09 19.14 -24.73
N GLY A 740 -20.87 18.61 -24.64
CA GLY A 740 -20.32 18.01 -23.43
C GLY A 740 -20.30 18.97 -22.25
N ASN A 741 -20.20 20.28 -22.50
CA ASN A 741 -20.27 21.32 -21.47
C ASN A 741 -21.63 21.38 -20.75
N GLU A 742 -22.69 20.78 -21.31
CA GLU A 742 -23.98 20.61 -20.62
C GLU A 742 -23.87 19.69 -19.39
N ILE A 743 -22.88 18.80 -19.34
CA ILE A 743 -22.67 17.84 -18.25
C ILE A 743 -21.44 18.21 -17.43
N LEU A 744 -20.28 18.37 -18.07
CA LEU A 744 -19.02 18.77 -17.44
C LEU A 744 -18.23 19.72 -18.35
N PRO A 745 -17.61 20.78 -17.82
CA PRO A 745 -16.80 21.71 -18.62
C PRO A 745 -15.59 21.04 -19.29
N GLU A 746 -15.28 21.43 -20.52
CA GLU A 746 -14.11 20.94 -21.28
C GLU A 746 -12.78 21.14 -20.52
N LYS A 747 -12.64 22.28 -19.82
CA LYS A 747 -11.46 22.62 -19.03
C LYS A 747 -11.14 21.63 -17.90
N ASP A 748 -12.12 20.82 -17.49
CA ASP A 748 -11.96 19.86 -16.39
C ASP A 748 -11.51 18.47 -16.88
N ILE A 749 -11.34 18.29 -18.20
CA ILE A 749 -10.77 17.09 -18.80
C ILE A 749 -9.36 16.86 -18.24
N PHE A 750 -9.12 15.67 -17.72
CA PHE A 750 -7.81 15.23 -17.24
C PHE A 750 -7.47 13.85 -17.80
N TYR A 751 -6.17 13.58 -17.88
CA TYR A 751 -5.64 12.32 -18.36
C TYR A 751 -4.92 11.61 -17.22
N SER A 752 -5.29 10.37 -16.96
CA SER A 752 -4.60 9.46 -16.06
C SER A 752 -3.93 8.39 -16.91
N HIS A 753 -2.62 8.19 -16.73
CA HIS A 753 -1.83 7.24 -17.53
C HIS A 753 -2.03 7.43 -19.06
N GLY A 754 -2.15 8.69 -19.51
CA GLY A 754 -2.35 9.04 -20.93
C GLY A 754 -3.77 8.80 -21.48
N SER A 755 -4.75 8.46 -20.65
CA SER A 755 -6.13 8.16 -21.05
C SER A 755 -7.16 9.08 -20.34
N PRO A 756 -8.22 9.54 -21.03
CA PRO A 756 -9.31 10.31 -20.41
C PRO A 756 -10.37 9.42 -19.74
N ALA A 757 -10.13 8.11 -19.58
CA ALA A 757 -11.13 7.18 -19.06
C ALA A 757 -11.68 7.54 -17.67
N HIS A 758 -10.81 8.00 -16.74
CA HIS A 758 -11.26 8.46 -15.43
C HIS A 758 -12.11 9.74 -15.50
N PHE A 759 -11.88 10.60 -16.49
CA PHE A 759 -12.77 11.71 -16.77
C PHE A 759 -14.11 11.23 -17.33
N SER A 760 -14.10 10.23 -18.23
CA SER A 760 -15.32 9.58 -18.73
C SER A 760 -16.14 8.94 -17.61
N ASP A 761 -15.49 8.35 -16.59
CA ASP A 761 -16.17 7.86 -15.39
C ASP A 761 -16.92 8.98 -14.67
N TRP A 762 -16.28 10.12 -14.44
CA TRP A 762 -16.94 11.28 -13.82
C TRP A 762 -18.11 11.80 -14.66
N PHE A 763 -17.90 11.95 -15.98
CA PHE A 763 -18.92 12.43 -16.91
C PHE A 763 -20.14 11.49 -16.91
N ARG A 764 -19.92 10.17 -16.97
CA ARG A 764 -20.97 9.15 -16.92
C ARG A 764 -21.84 9.30 -15.68
N TRP A 765 -21.22 9.34 -14.50
CA TRP A 765 -21.96 9.45 -13.25
C TRP A 765 -22.70 10.78 -13.14
N LYS A 766 -22.08 11.89 -13.60
CA LYS A 766 -22.73 13.20 -13.63
C LYS A 766 -23.96 13.22 -14.56
N MET A 767 -23.81 12.66 -15.75
CA MET A 767 -24.88 12.55 -16.74
C MET A 767 -26.06 11.75 -16.18
N ILE A 768 -25.80 10.55 -15.66
CA ILE A 768 -26.86 9.68 -15.10
C ILE A 768 -27.57 10.39 -13.94
N ALA A 769 -26.83 11.07 -13.06
CA ALA A 769 -27.40 11.79 -11.93
C ALA A 769 -28.38 12.90 -12.38
N MET A 770 -28.07 13.58 -13.49
CA MET A 770 -28.86 14.69 -14.02
C MET A 770 -30.04 14.26 -14.89
N LYS A 771 -29.85 13.23 -15.72
CA LYS A 771 -30.76 12.92 -16.84
C LYS A 771 -31.40 11.53 -16.78
N SER A 772 -30.92 10.61 -15.94
CA SER A 772 -31.28 9.18 -16.00
C SER A 772 -30.93 8.58 -17.37
N GLY A 773 -31.50 7.42 -17.71
CA GLY A 773 -31.33 6.73 -18.99
C GLY A 773 -30.12 5.82 -19.02
N TYR A 774 -29.81 5.30 -20.21
CA TYR A 774 -28.63 4.45 -20.38
C TYR A 774 -27.39 5.29 -20.65
N TRP A 775 -26.34 5.02 -19.90
CA TRP A 775 -24.99 5.21 -20.40
C TRP A 775 -24.54 3.98 -21.17
N VAL A 776 -23.90 4.19 -22.33
CA VAL A 776 -23.18 3.15 -23.07
C VAL A 776 -21.80 3.64 -23.51
N ASP A 777 -20.75 2.85 -23.29
CA ASP A 777 -19.41 3.11 -23.79
C ASP A 777 -19.34 2.98 -25.32
N MET A 778 -18.48 3.79 -25.94
CA MET A 778 -18.36 3.94 -27.40
C MET A 778 -17.68 2.75 -28.13
N ASP A 779 -17.72 1.58 -27.50
CA ASP A 779 -17.22 0.29 -27.97
C ASP A 779 -18.09 -0.89 -27.51
N GLU A 780 -19.34 -0.61 -27.15
CA GLU A 780 -20.39 -1.60 -26.86
C GLU A 780 -21.38 -1.68 -28.04
N ILE A 781 -21.31 -2.76 -28.83
CA ILE A 781 -22.18 -2.92 -30.00
C ILE A 781 -23.50 -3.55 -29.57
N CYS A 782 -24.62 -2.89 -29.90
CA CYS A 782 -25.96 -3.38 -29.64
C CYS A 782 -26.31 -4.53 -30.60
N LEU A 783 -26.60 -5.71 -30.06
CA LEU A 783 -27.03 -6.89 -30.83
C LEU A 783 -28.55 -7.08 -30.80
N LYS A 784 -29.21 -6.53 -29.78
CA LYS A 784 -30.66 -6.61 -29.54
C LYS A 784 -31.17 -5.35 -28.84
N PRO A 785 -32.45 -4.97 -29.07
CA PRO A 785 -33.03 -3.82 -28.39
C PRO A 785 -32.99 -4.00 -26.86
N PHE A 786 -32.59 -2.95 -26.13
CA PHE A 786 -32.65 -2.95 -24.68
C PHE A 786 -34.11 -2.71 -24.24
N ASP A 787 -34.82 -3.80 -23.97
CA ASP A 787 -36.24 -3.83 -23.63
C ASP A 787 -36.52 -3.84 -22.11
N PHE A 788 -35.51 -3.50 -21.30
CA PHE A 788 -35.59 -3.39 -19.84
C PHE A 788 -36.24 -2.07 -19.37
N THR A 789 -37.22 -1.53 -20.11
CA THR A 789 -37.78 -0.19 -19.87
C THR A 789 -38.46 -0.04 -18.51
N LYS A 790 -38.98 -1.14 -17.95
CA LYS A 790 -39.60 -1.19 -16.62
C LYS A 790 -38.62 -1.36 -15.46
N GLU A 791 -37.32 -1.52 -15.73
CA GLU A 791 -36.31 -1.75 -14.71
C GLU A 791 -35.53 -0.46 -14.40
N ASP A 792 -35.42 -0.16 -13.10
CA ASP A 792 -34.69 1.01 -12.60
C ASP A 792 -33.17 0.83 -12.69
N TYR A 793 -32.69 -0.41 -12.62
CA TYR A 793 -31.26 -0.76 -12.57
C TYR A 793 -30.91 -1.68 -13.73
N VAL A 794 -29.96 -1.27 -14.56
CA VAL A 794 -29.40 -2.14 -15.60
C VAL A 794 -27.88 -2.01 -15.62
N PHE A 795 -27.20 -3.09 -15.27
CA PHE A 795 -25.75 -3.25 -15.31
C PHE A 795 -25.42 -4.74 -15.26
N GLY A 796 -24.19 -5.14 -15.60
CA GLY A 796 -23.80 -6.55 -15.67
C GLY A 796 -22.38 -6.80 -15.16
N TYR A 797 -22.10 -8.06 -14.80
CA TYR A 797 -20.75 -8.49 -14.45
C TYR A 797 -19.90 -8.70 -15.71
N GLU A 798 -18.68 -8.18 -15.68
CA GLU A 798 -17.61 -8.51 -16.60
C GLU A 798 -16.53 -9.28 -15.81
N GLY A 799 -16.55 -10.60 -15.94
CA GLY A 799 -15.77 -11.50 -15.11
C GLY A 799 -16.16 -11.42 -13.62
N HIS A 800 -15.31 -10.81 -12.79
CA HIS A 800 -15.52 -10.74 -11.34
C HIS A 800 -16.09 -9.41 -10.84
N ALA A 801 -16.05 -8.35 -11.66
CA ALA A 801 -16.50 -7.01 -11.29
C ALA A 801 -17.72 -6.62 -12.13
N VAL A 802 -18.57 -5.74 -11.61
CA VAL A 802 -19.60 -5.07 -12.40
C VAL A 802 -18.90 -4.03 -13.26
N ALA A 803 -19.02 -4.18 -14.59
CA ALA A 803 -18.49 -3.21 -15.53
C ALA A 803 -19.40 -1.98 -15.61
N ASN A 804 -18.80 -0.85 -15.95
CA ASN A 804 -19.48 0.45 -16.06
C ASN A 804 -19.68 0.89 -17.52
N ALA A 805 -19.52 -0.02 -18.48
CA ALA A 805 -19.71 0.25 -19.90
C ALA A 805 -21.18 0.38 -20.28
N VAL A 806 -22.07 -0.43 -19.67
CA VAL A 806 -23.54 -0.30 -19.80
C VAL A 806 -24.16 -0.07 -18.43
N LEU A 807 -24.71 1.12 -18.18
CA LEU A 807 -25.35 1.48 -16.90
C LEU A 807 -26.69 2.20 -17.10
N LYS A 808 -27.70 1.82 -16.31
CA LYS A 808 -28.94 2.57 -16.09
C LYS A 808 -29.22 2.65 -14.60
N PHE A 809 -29.47 3.86 -14.13
CA PHE A 809 -29.97 4.17 -12.78
C PHE A 809 -30.98 5.32 -12.87
N PRO A 810 -31.89 5.48 -11.89
CA PRO A 810 -32.75 6.64 -11.81
C PRO A 810 -31.93 7.93 -11.62
N ALA A 811 -32.44 9.06 -12.16
CA ALA A 811 -31.89 10.39 -11.85
C ALA A 811 -31.91 10.64 -10.34
N HIS A 812 -30.91 11.38 -9.84
CA HIS A 812 -30.74 11.69 -8.41
C HIS A 812 -30.65 10.45 -7.49
N HIS A 813 -30.25 9.30 -8.02
CA HIS A 813 -30.03 8.11 -7.21
C HIS A 813 -28.78 8.27 -6.34
N HIS A 814 -28.92 8.08 -5.02
CA HIS A 814 -27.86 8.31 -4.04
C HIS A 814 -26.53 7.60 -4.34
N LEU A 815 -26.55 6.37 -4.88
CA LEU A 815 -25.33 5.68 -5.29
C LEU A 815 -24.61 6.42 -6.43
N VAL A 816 -25.36 6.95 -7.39
CA VAL A 816 -24.83 7.65 -8.58
C VAL A 816 -24.14 8.93 -8.14
N GLU A 817 -24.76 9.70 -7.25
CA GLU A 817 -24.18 10.92 -6.67
C GLU A 817 -22.91 10.62 -5.86
N LEU A 818 -22.91 9.50 -5.12
CA LEU A 818 -21.70 9.02 -4.44
C LEU A 818 -20.60 8.66 -5.44
N MET A 819 -20.90 7.95 -6.54
CA MET A 819 -19.91 7.62 -7.57
C MET A 819 -19.37 8.88 -8.27
N GLU A 820 -20.21 9.88 -8.52
CA GLU A 820 -19.80 11.20 -9.02
C GLU A 820 -18.83 11.87 -8.04
N PHE A 821 -19.18 11.92 -6.75
CA PHE A 821 -18.34 12.49 -5.71
C PHE A 821 -16.98 11.79 -5.62
N MET A 822 -16.96 10.46 -5.67
CA MET A 822 -15.72 9.67 -5.62
C MET A 822 -14.84 9.83 -6.87
N SER A 823 -15.42 10.17 -8.01
CA SER A 823 -14.66 10.49 -9.22
C SER A 823 -13.83 11.78 -9.04
N GLN A 824 -14.34 12.71 -8.24
CA GLN A 824 -13.67 13.96 -7.89
C GLN A 824 -12.74 13.79 -6.68
N ASN A 825 -13.10 12.92 -5.75
CA ASN A 825 -12.42 12.71 -4.47
C ASN A 825 -11.94 11.26 -4.30
N PRO A 826 -11.10 10.73 -5.19
CA PRO A 826 -10.80 9.30 -5.20
C PRO A 826 -9.92 8.84 -4.02
N ASN A 827 -9.28 9.77 -3.33
CA ASN A 827 -8.51 9.49 -2.11
C ASN A 827 -9.37 9.45 -0.85
N GLN A 828 -10.67 9.74 -0.94
CA GLN A 828 -11.57 9.62 0.20
C GLN A 828 -11.56 8.17 0.71
N ILE A 829 -11.31 8.01 2.00
CA ILE A 829 -11.40 6.71 2.67
C ILE A 829 -12.88 6.35 2.82
N LEU A 830 -13.23 5.15 2.37
CA LEU A 830 -14.59 4.64 2.29
C LEU A 830 -14.78 3.43 3.22
N PRO A 831 -16.01 3.16 3.69
CA PRO A 831 -16.28 2.06 4.61
C PRO A 831 -15.95 0.65 4.07
N TRP A 832 -15.79 0.50 2.75
CA TRP A 832 -15.44 -0.75 2.08
C TRP A 832 -14.00 -0.79 1.55
N ASP A 833 -13.18 0.22 1.86
CA ASP A 833 -11.77 0.22 1.51
C ASP A 833 -11.02 -0.83 2.33
N THR A 834 -10.13 -1.56 1.66
CA THR A 834 -9.20 -2.47 2.32
C THR A 834 -8.08 -1.71 2.99
N VAL A 835 -7.32 -2.38 3.85
CA VAL A 835 -6.09 -1.81 4.43
C VAL A 835 -5.13 -1.33 3.33
N GLN A 836 -5.01 -2.07 2.23
CA GLN A 836 -4.18 -1.70 1.09
C GLN A 836 -4.73 -0.49 0.33
N ASP A 837 -6.06 -0.38 0.19
CA ASP A 837 -6.71 0.80 -0.40
C ASP A 837 -6.46 2.03 0.48
N ILE A 838 -6.60 1.89 1.81
CA ILE A 838 -6.33 2.96 2.78
C ILE A 838 -4.88 3.40 2.70
N GLU A 839 -3.92 2.47 2.78
CA GLU A 839 -2.49 2.78 2.68
C GLU A 839 -2.16 3.47 1.33
N ARG A 840 -2.73 3.00 0.22
CA ARG A 840 -2.54 3.61 -1.11
C ARG A 840 -3.13 5.02 -1.19
N LYS A 841 -4.34 5.23 -0.64
CA LYS A 841 -5.01 6.55 -0.59
C LYS A 841 -4.25 7.50 0.32
N GLN A 842 -3.81 7.07 1.49
CA GLN A 842 -3.00 7.87 2.42
C GLN A 842 -1.66 8.28 1.81
N LYS A 843 -0.92 7.36 1.18
CA LYS A 843 0.32 7.69 0.48
C LYS A 843 0.13 8.73 -0.63
N ARG A 844 -1.00 8.69 -1.34
CA ARG A 844 -1.34 9.73 -2.34
C ARG A 844 -1.64 11.07 -1.67
N ILE A 845 -2.39 11.08 -0.57
CA ILE A 845 -2.67 12.29 0.22
C ILE A 845 -1.37 12.92 0.73
N GLU A 846 -0.48 12.13 1.33
CA GLU A 846 0.84 12.58 1.83
C GLU A 846 1.70 13.22 0.74
N LYS A 847 1.59 12.71 -0.50
CA LYS A 847 2.31 13.23 -1.67
C LYS A 847 1.56 14.35 -2.40
N GLY A 848 0.38 14.75 -1.93
CA GLY A 848 -0.46 15.75 -2.61
C GLY A 848 -0.98 15.31 -3.98
N LEU A 849 -1.07 14.01 -4.24
CA LEU A 849 -1.48 13.45 -5.54
C LEU A 849 -3.00 13.30 -5.62
N GLY A 850 -3.61 13.79 -6.70
CA GLY A 850 -5.05 13.81 -6.91
C GLY A 850 -5.58 12.66 -7.77
N ARG A 851 -6.66 12.96 -8.50
CA ARG A 851 -7.43 12.00 -9.31
C ARG A 851 -6.68 11.46 -10.53
N GLU A 852 -5.70 12.21 -11.02
CA GLU A 852 -4.81 11.86 -12.11
C GLU A 852 -3.81 10.72 -11.77
N HIS A 853 -3.68 10.36 -10.48
CA HIS A 853 -2.81 9.29 -9.98
C HIS A 853 -3.59 8.06 -9.48
N THR A 854 -4.84 7.88 -9.92
CA THR A 854 -5.68 6.73 -9.56
C THR A 854 -5.38 5.50 -10.40
N LEU A 855 -5.53 4.31 -9.81
CA LEU A 855 -5.43 3.05 -10.56
C LEU A 855 -6.65 2.89 -11.47
N TRP A 856 -6.49 2.07 -12.52
CA TRP A 856 -7.59 1.74 -13.41
C TRP A 856 -8.73 1.05 -12.64
N GLY A 857 -9.97 1.50 -12.86
CA GLY A 857 -11.17 0.96 -12.23
C GLY A 857 -11.35 1.26 -10.75
N GLU A 858 -10.44 2.03 -10.14
CA GLU A 858 -10.52 2.46 -8.74
C GLU A 858 -11.63 3.50 -8.52
N SER A 859 -12.08 3.66 -7.27
CA SER A 859 -13.02 4.68 -6.79
C SER A 859 -14.40 4.64 -7.44
N SER A 860 -14.57 5.15 -8.66
CA SER A 860 -15.83 5.19 -9.39
C SER A 860 -15.86 4.33 -10.66
N GLY A 861 -14.74 3.67 -10.99
CA GLY A 861 -14.66 2.66 -12.05
C GLY A 861 -15.18 1.28 -11.62
N PRO A 862 -15.02 0.21 -12.44
CA PRO A 862 -15.63 -1.10 -12.19
C PRO A 862 -15.36 -1.71 -10.81
N THR A 863 -14.14 -1.61 -10.30
CA THR A 863 -13.79 -2.15 -8.96
C THR A 863 -14.47 -1.34 -7.85
N GLY A 864 -14.45 -0.02 -7.95
CA GLY A 864 -15.11 0.87 -7.00
C GLY A 864 -16.63 0.68 -6.97
N LEU A 865 -17.26 0.63 -8.15
CA LEU A 865 -18.68 0.35 -8.34
C LEU A 865 -19.06 -1.01 -7.73
N THR A 866 -18.28 -2.05 -8.01
CA THR A 866 -18.54 -3.40 -7.48
C THR A 866 -18.56 -3.40 -5.95
N LYS A 867 -17.56 -2.76 -5.32
CA LYS A 867 -17.49 -2.67 -3.85
C LYS A 867 -18.70 -1.92 -3.28
N ALA A 868 -19.11 -0.81 -3.92
CA ALA A 868 -20.26 -0.04 -3.48
C ALA A 868 -21.58 -0.79 -3.66
N LEU A 869 -21.80 -1.44 -4.81
CA LEU A 869 -22.99 -2.28 -5.05
C LEU A 869 -23.11 -3.41 -4.03
N LEU A 870 -22.01 -4.09 -3.71
CA LEU A 870 -21.98 -5.14 -2.67
C LEU A 870 -22.27 -4.56 -1.28
N TYR A 871 -21.70 -3.40 -0.95
CA TYR A 871 -21.92 -2.74 0.33
C TYR A 871 -23.38 -2.34 0.55
N PHE A 872 -24.06 -1.90 -0.52
CA PHE A 872 -25.46 -1.49 -0.51
C PHE A 872 -26.45 -2.61 -0.90
N ASN A 873 -25.96 -3.84 -1.12
CA ASN A 873 -26.76 -5.01 -1.52
C ASN A 873 -27.60 -4.78 -2.79
N LEU A 874 -27.02 -4.04 -3.74
CA LEU A 874 -27.58 -3.74 -5.07
C LEU A 874 -27.01 -4.66 -6.16
N ASP A 875 -25.97 -5.46 -5.84
CA ASP A 875 -25.36 -6.42 -6.76
C ASP A 875 -26.34 -7.48 -7.27
N LYS A 876 -27.39 -7.77 -6.49
CA LYS A 876 -28.49 -8.68 -6.87
C LYS A 876 -29.28 -8.25 -8.11
N PHE A 877 -29.20 -6.98 -8.50
CA PHE A 877 -29.85 -6.46 -9.72
C PHE A 877 -28.98 -6.61 -10.96
N ALA A 878 -27.72 -7.06 -10.83
CA ALA A 878 -26.85 -7.28 -11.97
C ALA A 878 -27.45 -8.33 -12.92
N LYS A 879 -27.49 -7.99 -14.20
CA LYS A 879 -27.85 -8.91 -15.27
C LYS A 879 -26.81 -10.03 -15.39
N PRO A 880 -27.20 -11.21 -15.92
CA PRO A 880 -26.25 -12.25 -16.26
C PRO A 880 -25.10 -11.70 -17.11
N TYR A 881 -23.87 -12.14 -16.85
CA TYR A 881 -22.67 -11.59 -17.49
C TYR A 881 -22.78 -11.60 -19.03
N TYR A 882 -23.40 -12.64 -19.58
CA TYR A 882 -23.55 -12.83 -21.02
C TYR A 882 -24.56 -11.91 -21.70
N TYR A 883 -25.28 -11.05 -20.96
CA TYR A 883 -26.16 -10.05 -21.58
C TYR A 883 -25.34 -8.97 -22.29
N PHE A 884 -24.26 -8.50 -21.67
CA PHE A 884 -23.42 -7.42 -22.20
C PHE A 884 -21.96 -7.85 -22.43
N TYR A 885 -21.46 -8.77 -21.60
CA TYR A 885 -20.05 -9.17 -21.55
C TYR A 885 -19.86 -10.68 -21.81
N GLY A 886 -20.66 -11.23 -22.73
CA GLY A 886 -20.64 -12.67 -23.08
C GLY A 886 -19.30 -13.14 -23.61
N LEU A 887 -18.60 -12.26 -24.33
CA LEU A 887 -17.27 -12.49 -24.86
C LEU A 887 -16.24 -11.75 -24.00
N ASN A 888 -15.12 -12.41 -23.70
CA ASN A 888 -13.98 -11.73 -23.10
C ASN A 888 -13.11 -11.04 -24.18
N ALA A 889 -12.23 -10.13 -23.75
CA ALA A 889 -11.36 -9.36 -24.66
C ALA A 889 -10.54 -10.21 -25.64
N ILE A 890 -10.14 -11.43 -25.28
CA ILE A 890 -9.38 -12.33 -26.17
C ILE A 890 -10.30 -12.91 -27.24
N GLN A 891 -11.49 -13.38 -26.86
CA GLN A 891 -12.50 -13.88 -27.81
C GLN A 891 -12.91 -12.78 -28.78
N THR A 892 -13.28 -11.60 -28.27
CA THR A 892 -13.71 -10.49 -29.12
C THR A 892 -12.61 -10.08 -30.09
N ARG A 893 -11.36 -9.95 -29.62
CA ARG A 893 -10.21 -9.64 -30.49
C ARG A 893 -10.01 -10.69 -31.58
N ARG A 894 -10.14 -11.99 -31.26
CA ARG A 894 -10.01 -13.05 -32.27
C ARG A 894 -11.12 -12.99 -33.30
N MET A 895 -12.37 -12.80 -32.88
CA MET A 895 -13.50 -12.70 -33.80
C MET A 895 -13.38 -11.51 -34.76
N LEU A 896 -12.80 -10.40 -34.29
CA LEU A 896 -12.51 -9.22 -35.12
C LEU A 896 -11.43 -9.48 -36.18
N LEU A 897 -10.53 -10.45 -35.94
CA LEU A 897 -9.42 -10.79 -36.83
C LEU A 897 -9.72 -12.02 -37.71
N ASP A 898 -10.71 -12.82 -37.35
CA ASP A 898 -11.13 -14.01 -38.08
C ASP A 898 -11.85 -13.64 -39.38
N GLN A 899 -11.33 -14.13 -40.51
CA GLN A 899 -11.92 -13.92 -41.84
C GLN A 899 -12.91 -15.03 -42.22
N ASN A 900 -13.24 -15.94 -41.31
CA ASN A 900 -14.25 -16.98 -41.49
C ASN A 900 -15.32 -16.87 -40.40
N PHE A 901 -15.77 -15.65 -40.11
CA PHE A 901 -16.74 -15.42 -39.05
C PHE A 901 -18.06 -16.17 -39.29
N ASP A 902 -18.53 -16.84 -38.23
CA ASP A 902 -19.82 -17.53 -38.17
C ASP A 902 -20.72 -16.84 -37.14
N GLU A 903 -21.89 -16.36 -37.58
CA GLU A 903 -22.87 -15.67 -36.72
C GLU A 903 -23.33 -16.55 -35.55
N ARG A 904 -23.28 -17.89 -35.67
CA ARG A 904 -23.59 -18.82 -34.57
C ARG A 904 -22.68 -18.66 -33.35
N ASN A 905 -21.52 -18.03 -33.50
CA ASN A 905 -20.62 -17.71 -32.40
C ASN A 905 -21.15 -16.57 -31.51
N LEU A 906 -22.10 -15.77 -32.01
CA LEU A 906 -22.83 -14.79 -31.20
C LEU A 906 -24.02 -15.47 -30.53
N SER A 907 -24.03 -15.44 -29.21
CA SER A 907 -25.11 -16.04 -28.43
C SER A 907 -26.43 -15.31 -28.64
N ASN A 908 -27.51 -16.07 -28.80
CA ASN A 908 -28.87 -15.53 -28.77
C ASN A 908 -29.23 -14.88 -27.41
N ASN A 909 -28.43 -15.03 -26.36
CA ASN A 909 -28.70 -14.39 -25.07
C ASN A 909 -27.97 -13.05 -24.88
N MET A 910 -27.14 -12.64 -25.85
CA MET A 910 -26.41 -11.38 -25.81
C MET A 910 -27.28 -10.23 -26.33
N TYR A 911 -27.34 -9.16 -25.54
CA TYR A 911 -27.95 -7.88 -25.90
C TYR A 911 -26.92 -6.90 -26.45
N ALA A 912 -25.70 -6.95 -25.95
CA ALA A 912 -24.57 -6.16 -26.45
C ALA A 912 -23.28 -7.00 -26.49
N MET A 913 -22.28 -6.45 -27.17
CA MET A 913 -20.93 -6.99 -27.27
C MET A 913 -19.89 -5.90 -27.05
N HIS A 914 -19.10 -6.06 -25.99
CA HIS A 914 -17.96 -5.20 -25.68
C HIS A 914 -16.75 -5.51 -26.60
N VAL A 915 -16.32 -4.53 -27.39
CA VAL A 915 -15.26 -4.65 -28.41
C VAL A 915 -13.86 -4.30 -27.88
N TRP A 916 -13.77 -3.63 -26.73
CA TRP A 916 -12.51 -3.19 -26.12
C TRP A 916 -11.65 -2.37 -27.10
N ASN A 917 -12.14 -1.21 -27.51
CA ASN A 917 -11.58 -0.40 -28.59
C ASN A 917 -10.08 -0.06 -28.39
N ASN A 918 -9.60 0.11 -27.16
CA ASN A 918 -8.16 0.30 -26.91
C ASN A 918 -7.31 -0.93 -27.27
N THR A 919 -7.86 -2.13 -27.10
CA THR A 919 -7.22 -3.39 -27.51
C THR A 919 -7.30 -3.56 -29.02
N PHE A 920 -8.44 -3.21 -29.63
CA PHE A 920 -8.63 -3.27 -31.08
C PHE A 920 -7.76 -2.25 -31.83
N ARG A 921 -7.66 -1.00 -31.37
CA ARG A 921 -6.81 0.06 -31.94
C ARG A 921 -5.34 -0.33 -31.97
N LYS A 922 -4.87 -1.02 -30.92
CA LYS A 922 -3.52 -1.61 -30.88
C LYS A 922 -3.32 -2.71 -31.92
N THR A 923 -4.33 -3.11 -32.67
CA THR A 923 -4.26 -4.10 -33.76
C THR A 923 -4.94 -3.64 -35.04
N ASP A 924 -5.29 -2.36 -35.13
CA ASP A 924 -6.23 -1.84 -36.12
C ASP A 924 -5.84 -2.28 -37.53
N LEU A 925 -6.57 -3.28 -38.06
CA LEU A 925 -6.31 -3.89 -39.37
C LEU A 925 -6.49 -2.86 -40.49
N TYR A 926 -7.38 -1.88 -40.28
CA TYR A 926 -7.59 -0.76 -41.18
C TYR A 926 -6.35 0.15 -41.26
N GLN A 927 -5.68 0.43 -40.14
CA GLN A 927 -4.42 1.19 -40.13
C GLN A 927 -3.26 0.40 -40.75
N GLN A 928 -3.32 -0.93 -40.68
CA GLN A 928 -2.34 -1.84 -41.29
C GLN A 928 -2.64 -2.13 -42.78
N GLY A 929 -3.70 -1.56 -43.36
CA GLY A 929 -4.08 -1.77 -44.76
C GLY A 929 -4.56 -3.18 -45.09
N LYS A 930 -4.85 -4.02 -44.08
CA LYS A 930 -5.37 -5.38 -44.27
C LYS A 930 -6.89 -5.30 -44.50
N LYS A 931 -7.38 -5.88 -45.61
CA LYS A 931 -8.82 -6.01 -45.87
C LYS A 931 -9.45 -6.96 -44.85
N VAL A 932 -10.51 -6.53 -44.17
CA VAL A 932 -11.18 -7.27 -43.09
C VAL A 932 -12.39 -8.06 -43.61
N ASN A 933 -12.28 -8.64 -44.80
CA ASN A 933 -13.39 -9.33 -45.46
C ASN A 933 -13.81 -10.56 -44.65
N ASN A 934 -15.12 -10.86 -44.63
CA ASN A 934 -15.70 -12.01 -43.93
C ASN A 934 -15.43 -12.07 -42.41
N SER A 935 -15.18 -10.91 -41.79
CA SER A 935 -15.03 -10.77 -40.33
C SER A 935 -16.33 -10.39 -39.64
N ILE A 936 -16.38 -10.52 -38.31
CA ILE A 936 -17.51 -10.00 -37.52
C ILE A 936 -17.69 -8.49 -37.72
N LEU A 937 -16.59 -7.74 -37.88
CA LEU A 937 -16.67 -6.30 -38.09
C LEU A 937 -17.37 -5.99 -39.41
N GLN A 938 -17.01 -6.70 -40.49
CA GLN A 938 -17.68 -6.57 -41.78
C GLN A 938 -19.16 -6.97 -41.67
N HIS A 939 -19.46 -8.12 -41.07
CA HIS A 939 -20.84 -8.58 -40.88
C HIS A 939 -21.70 -7.56 -40.14
N LEU A 940 -21.20 -6.99 -39.03
CA LEU A 940 -21.93 -5.98 -38.25
C LEU A 940 -22.04 -4.66 -39.02
N THR A 941 -20.99 -4.24 -39.73
CA THR A 941 -21.02 -3.05 -40.60
C THR A 941 -22.07 -3.21 -41.70
N ASP A 942 -22.14 -4.36 -42.36
CA ASP A 942 -23.15 -4.65 -43.39
C ASP A 942 -24.56 -4.67 -42.78
N LYS A 943 -24.71 -5.26 -41.59
CA LYS A 943 -25.98 -5.35 -40.88
C LYS A 943 -26.55 -3.99 -40.48
N TYR A 944 -25.68 -3.04 -40.11
CA TYR A 944 -26.08 -1.71 -39.63
C TYR A 944 -25.78 -0.58 -40.63
N GLN A 945 -25.47 -0.94 -41.88
CA GLN A 945 -24.98 0.00 -42.90
C GLN A 945 -25.93 1.17 -43.16
N ASP A 946 -27.24 0.96 -43.08
CA ASP A 946 -28.24 2.01 -43.32
C ASP A 946 -28.20 3.17 -42.31
N PHE A 947 -27.54 2.96 -41.17
CA PHE A 947 -27.42 3.96 -40.09
C PHE A 947 -26.02 4.54 -39.95
N MET A 948 -24.98 3.90 -40.48
CA MET A 948 -23.61 4.45 -40.48
C MET A 948 -23.46 5.54 -41.52
#